data_AF-A0A5N4C474-F1
#
_entry.id   AF-A0A5N4C474-F1
#
_cell.length_a   1.000
_cell.length_b   1.000
_cell.length_c   1.000
_cell.angle_alpha   90.00
_cell.angle_beta   90.00
_cell.angle_gamma   90.00
#
_symmetry.space_group_name_H-M   'P 1'
#
loop_
_entity.id
_entity.type
_entity.pdbx_description
1 polymer ?
#
loop_
_entity_poly.entity_id
_entity_poly.type
_entity_poly.pdbx_seq_one_letter_code
_entity_poly.pdbx_strand_id
1 'polypeptide(L)'
;MPVVPRDRIRPFDILILLTIFANCVALGVYIPFPEDDSNTANHNLEQVEYVFLVIFTVETVLKIVAYGLVLHPSAYIRNGWNLLDFIIVVVGLFSVLLEQGPGRPGEAPHTGGKPGGFDVKALRAFRVLRPLRLVSGVPSLHIVLNSIMKALVPLLHIALLVLFVIIIYAIIGLELFLGRMHKTCYFLGSGSGRACTLNQTECRGRWAGPNGGITNFDNFFFAMLTVFQCITMEGWTDVLYWMQDAMGYELPWVYFVSLVIFGSFFVLNLEREKAKARGDFQKLREKQQLEEDLRGYLDWITQAEELDMEDPSADGNLGSMAEEGQAGHPSLPASDTGSMAETPGDEEEEEGALASCTRCLNKIMKTKVCRSLRRANRGLRARCRRAVKSNACYWAVLLLVFLNTLTIASEHHGQPIWLTQIQEYANKVLLCLFTVEMLLKLYGLGPSVYVSSFFNRFDCFVVCGGILETTLVEVGAMQPLGISVLRCVRLLRIFKVTRHWASLSNLVASLLNSMKSIASLLLLLFLFIIIFSLLGMQLFGGKFNFDQTQTKRSTFDTFPQALLTVFQILTGEDWNVVMYDGIMAYGGPFFPGMLVCVYFIILFICGNCILRALGGWIVPELTPDILLNVFLAIAVDNLASGDAGTDKDKGRLRKACHTLIHHHIFTNLILVFIILSSVSLAAEDPIRAHSFRNHILGYFDYAFTSIFTVEILLKMTVFGAFLHRGSFCRSWFNLLDLLVVSVSLISFGIHSSAISVVKILRVLRVLRPLRAINRAKGLKHVVQCVFVAIRTIGNIMIVTTLLQFMFACIGVQLFKGKFYSCTDEAKHTPQECNDDDDDDDDDDDDDDDDDDD
;
A
#
# COMPACT_ATOMS: atom_id res chain seq x y z
N MET A 1 22.73 -25.11 -19.04
CA MET A 1 23.36 -23.94 -19.69
C MET A 1 24.60 -23.59 -18.90
N PRO A 2 25.77 -23.45 -19.52
CA PRO A 2 26.96 -22.99 -18.80
C PRO A 2 26.75 -21.53 -18.41
N VAL A 3 27.06 -21.25 -17.15
CA VAL A 3 27.00 -19.92 -16.54
C VAL A 3 28.17 -19.12 -17.12
N VAL A 4 27.87 -18.17 -18.00
CA VAL A 4 28.83 -17.13 -18.42
C VAL A 4 29.08 -16.24 -17.20
N PRO A 5 30.33 -15.87 -16.88
CA PRO A 5 30.63 -14.97 -15.77
C PRO A 5 29.90 -13.64 -15.93
N ARG A 6 29.31 -13.15 -14.84
CA ARG A 6 29.03 -11.71 -14.68
C ARG A 6 30.36 -10.95 -14.89
N ASP A 7 30.25 -9.70 -15.35
CA ASP A 7 31.32 -8.68 -15.32
C ASP A 7 32.03 -8.37 -16.65
N ARG A 8 31.26 -7.95 -17.65
CA ARG A 8 31.51 -6.70 -18.42
C ARG A 8 30.31 -6.41 -19.33
N ILE A 9 29.44 -5.47 -18.95
CA ILE A 9 28.51 -4.89 -19.91
C ILE A 9 29.39 -4.23 -20.97
N ARG A 10 29.26 -4.63 -22.24
CA ARG A 10 30.09 -4.02 -23.29
C ARG A 10 29.66 -2.56 -23.41
N PRO A 11 30.58 -1.62 -23.71
CA PRO A 11 30.23 -0.21 -23.85
C PRO A 11 29.06 0.00 -24.85
N PHE A 12 28.96 -0.89 -25.84
CA PHE A 12 27.85 -0.96 -26.77
C PHE A 12 26.49 -1.22 -26.09
N ASP A 13 26.40 -2.18 -25.18
CA ASP A 13 25.15 -2.51 -24.49
C ASP A 13 24.71 -1.37 -23.54
N ILE A 14 25.67 -0.68 -22.90
CA ILE A 14 25.38 0.52 -22.09
C ILE A 14 24.84 1.65 -22.98
N LEU A 15 25.45 1.87 -24.15
CA LEU A 15 25.03 2.89 -25.09
C LEU A 15 23.61 2.65 -25.59
N ILE A 16 23.27 1.41 -25.99
CA ILE A 16 21.91 1.07 -26.42
C ILE A 16 20.92 1.21 -25.25
N LEU A 17 21.29 0.80 -24.04
CA LEU A 17 20.43 0.95 -22.86
C LEU A 17 20.13 2.43 -22.55
N LEU A 18 21.14 3.29 -22.60
CA LEU A 18 20.99 4.74 -22.44
C LEU A 18 20.13 5.34 -23.56
N THR A 19 20.29 4.85 -24.79
CA THR A 19 19.48 5.28 -25.94
C THR A 19 18.00 4.91 -25.77
N ILE A 20 17.72 3.69 -25.30
CA ILE A 20 16.35 3.25 -24.97
C ILE A 20 15.76 4.15 -23.88
N PHE A 21 16.53 4.42 -22.81
CA PHE A 21 16.09 5.31 -21.73
C PHE A 21 15.80 6.72 -22.23
N ALA A 22 16.69 7.32 -23.03
CA ALA A 22 16.49 8.63 -23.63
C ALA A 22 15.25 8.66 -24.54
N ASN A 23 14.99 7.57 -25.29
CA ASN A 23 13.77 7.47 -26.11
C ASN A 23 12.50 7.39 -25.25
N CYS A 24 12.52 6.66 -24.12
CA CYS A 24 11.40 6.65 -23.19
C CYS A 24 11.12 8.04 -22.60
N VAL A 25 12.18 8.79 -22.26
CA VAL A 25 12.04 10.18 -21.78
C VAL A 25 11.44 11.07 -22.87
N ALA A 26 11.89 10.95 -24.12
CA ALA A 26 11.31 11.71 -25.24
C ALA A 26 9.81 11.43 -25.41
N LEU A 27 9.39 10.16 -25.31
CA LEU A 27 7.97 9.77 -25.35
C LEU A 27 7.16 10.35 -24.16
N GLY A 28 7.77 10.47 -22.97
CA GLY A 28 7.11 11.05 -21.79
C GLY A 28 7.03 12.57 -21.79
N VAL A 29 7.92 13.27 -22.51
CA VAL A 29 7.88 14.73 -22.66
C VAL A 29 6.91 15.16 -23.77
N TYR A 30 6.54 14.25 -24.68
CA TYR A 30 5.55 14.52 -25.72
C TYR A 30 4.19 14.90 -25.11
N ILE A 31 3.64 16.06 -25.52
CA ILE A 31 2.34 16.54 -25.03
C ILE A 31 1.31 16.37 -26.15
N PRO A 32 0.31 15.48 -26.00
CA PRO A 32 -0.78 15.36 -26.96
C PRO A 32 -1.72 16.58 -26.86
N PHE A 33 -2.00 17.22 -27.99
CA PHE A 33 -2.98 18.30 -28.09
C PHE A 33 -4.25 17.82 -28.82
N PRO A 34 -5.42 18.41 -28.52
CA PRO A 34 -6.65 18.16 -29.27
C PRO A 34 -6.53 18.62 -30.73
N GLU A 35 -7.43 18.11 -31.58
CA GLU A 35 -7.67 18.62 -32.95
C GLU A 35 -6.45 18.71 -33.89
N ASP A 36 -5.43 17.86 -33.69
CA ASP A 36 -4.18 17.84 -34.49
C ASP A 36 -3.29 19.08 -34.35
N ASP A 37 -3.48 19.86 -33.30
CA ASP A 37 -2.55 20.92 -32.93
C ASP A 37 -1.21 20.35 -32.42
N SER A 38 -0.14 21.13 -32.57
CA SER A 38 1.19 20.75 -32.07
C SER A 38 2.02 21.98 -31.72
N ASN A 39 2.94 21.81 -30.77
CA ASN A 39 3.90 22.85 -30.41
C ASN A 39 5.28 22.60 -31.04
N THR A 40 6.15 23.61 -30.98
CA THR A 40 7.53 23.52 -31.50
C THR A 40 8.34 22.41 -30.82
N ALA A 41 8.08 22.15 -29.54
CA ALA A 41 8.73 21.07 -28.79
C ALA A 41 8.39 19.68 -29.35
N ASN A 42 7.11 19.43 -29.67
CA ASN A 42 6.65 18.18 -30.29
C ASN A 42 7.29 17.99 -31.67
N HIS A 43 7.38 19.05 -32.47
CA HIS A 43 8.07 18.98 -33.76
C HIS A 43 9.56 18.62 -33.61
N ASN A 44 10.24 19.20 -32.62
CA ASN A 44 11.63 18.84 -32.32
C ASN A 44 11.75 17.39 -31.80
N LEU A 45 10.80 16.92 -31.00
CA LEU A 45 10.76 15.55 -30.51
C LEU A 45 10.56 14.56 -31.66
N GLU A 46 9.70 14.86 -32.64
CA GLU A 46 9.55 14.05 -33.86
C GLU A 46 10.86 13.94 -34.63
N GLN A 47 11.63 15.03 -34.77
CA GLN A 47 12.96 14.99 -35.37
C GLN A 47 13.93 14.08 -34.59
N VAL A 48 13.91 14.17 -33.27
CA VAL A 48 14.71 13.32 -32.38
C VAL A 48 14.29 11.84 -32.51
N GLU A 49 13.00 11.54 -32.74
CA GLU A 49 12.54 10.18 -32.96
C GLU A 49 13.12 9.52 -34.22
N TYR A 50 13.34 10.29 -35.29
CA TYR A 50 14.04 9.78 -36.47
C TYR A 50 15.47 9.35 -36.13
N VAL A 51 16.18 10.12 -35.30
CA VAL A 51 17.53 9.77 -34.83
C VAL A 51 17.52 8.44 -34.07
N PHE A 52 16.57 8.25 -33.14
CA PHE A 52 16.43 6.99 -32.41
C PHE A 52 16.13 5.81 -33.35
N LEU A 53 15.23 5.98 -34.31
CA LEU A 53 14.91 4.94 -35.29
C LEU A 53 16.12 4.53 -36.12
N VAL A 54 16.97 5.49 -36.53
CA VAL A 54 18.21 5.21 -37.27
C VAL A 54 19.18 4.40 -36.40
N ILE A 55 19.41 4.81 -35.14
CA ILE A 55 20.31 4.08 -34.22
C ILE A 55 19.85 2.63 -34.06
N PHE A 56 18.54 2.41 -33.84
CA PHE A 56 17.97 1.09 -33.69
C PHE A 56 18.00 0.26 -34.97
N THR A 57 17.86 0.88 -36.14
CA THR A 57 17.98 0.19 -37.42
C THR A 57 19.41 -0.31 -37.61
N VAL A 58 20.41 0.54 -37.32
CA VAL A 58 21.83 0.15 -37.38
C VAL A 58 22.12 -0.99 -36.41
N GLU A 59 21.63 -0.91 -35.17
CA GLU A 59 21.77 -1.98 -34.17
C GLU A 59 21.21 -3.32 -34.68
N THR A 60 19.98 -3.32 -35.19
CA THR A 60 19.33 -4.53 -35.73
C THR A 60 20.09 -5.09 -36.94
N VAL A 61 20.54 -4.25 -37.86
CA VAL A 61 21.34 -4.68 -39.03
C VAL A 61 22.65 -5.31 -38.59
N LEU A 62 23.38 -4.69 -37.65
CA LEU A 62 24.62 -5.24 -37.11
C LEU A 62 24.40 -6.61 -36.45
N LYS A 63 23.32 -6.77 -35.66
CA LYS A 63 22.95 -8.06 -35.05
C LYS A 63 22.59 -9.12 -36.10
N ILE A 64 21.89 -8.76 -37.18
CA ILE A 64 21.53 -9.68 -38.26
C ILE A 64 22.78 -10.16 -39.02
N VAL A 65 23.71 -9.25 -39.33
CA VAL A 65 24.98 -9.59 -40.00
C VAL A 65 25.83 -10.51 -39.12
N ALA A 66 25.87 -10.28 -37.81
CA ALA A 66 26.66 -11.08 -36.88
C ALA A 66 26.09 -12.49 -36.61
N TYR A 67 24.77 -12.62 -36.42
CA TYR A 67 24.14 -13.88 -36.02
C TYR A 67 23.55 -14.70 -37.18
N GLY A 68 23.34 -14.06 -38.35
CA GLY A 68 22.59 -14.62 -39.46
C GLY A 68 21.06 -14.55 -39.24
N LEU A 69 20.30 -14.44 -40.33
CA LEU A 69 18.85 -14.16 -40.27
C LEU A 69 18.00 -15.38 -39.84
N VAL A 70 18.13 -16.53 -40.53
CA VAL A 70 17.26 -17.72 -40.33
C VAL A 70 18.01 -19.06 -40.30
N LEU A 71 19.05 -19.24 -41.10
CA LEU A 71 19.64 -20.56 -41.38
C LEU A 71 20.50 -21.16 -40.24
N HIS A 72 20.97 -20.35 -39.29
CA HIS A 72 21.86 -20.82 -38.21
C HIS A 72 21.08 -21.21 -36.93
N PRO A 73 21.52 -22.20 -36.13
CA PRO A 73 20.87 -22.56 -34.86
C PRO A 73 20.79 -21.39 -33.85
N SER A 74 21.72 -20.45 -33.95
CA SER A 74 21.81 -19.20 -33.18
C SER A 74 21.31 -17.98 -33.96
N ALA A 75 20.46 -18.17 -34.97
CA ALA A 75 19.96 -17.10 -35.83
C ALA A 75 19.15 -16.06 -35.06
N TYR A 76 19.18 -14.82 -35.56
CA TYR A 76 18.59 -13.65 -34.92
C TYR A 76 17.09 -13.81 -34.62
N ILE A 77 16.28 -14.24 -35.61
CA ILE A 77 14.81 -14.35 -35.50
C ILE A 77 14.36 -15.45 -34.54
N ARG A 78 15.19 -16.47 -34.28
CA ARG A 78 14.81 -17.59 -33.41
C ARG A 78 14.76 -17.18 -31.92
N ASN A 79 15.42 -16.09 -31.55
CA ASN A 79 15.27 -15.49 -30.24
C ASN A 79 14.05 -14.56 -30.22
N GLY A 80 13.04 -14.87 -29.41
CA GLY A 80 11.79 -14.10 -29.33
C GLY A 80 12.00 -12.61 -28.97
N TRP A 81 13.05 -12.29 -28.21
CA TRP A 81 13.39 -10.90 -27.86
C TRP A 81 13.95 -10.11 -29.05
N ASN A 82 14.83 -10.73 -29.82
CA ASN A 82 15.35 -10.14 -31.05
C ASN A 82 14.25 -9.98 -32.12
N LEU A 83 13.29 -10.92 -32.17
CA LEU A 83 12.12 -10.82 -33.03
C LEU A 83 11.24 -9.62 -32.64
N LEU A 84 11.03 -9.37 -31.35
CA LEU A 84 10.31 -8.18 -30.87
C LEU A 84 11.04 -6.89 -31.29
N ASP A 85 12.36 -6.82 -31.11
CA ASP A 85 13.16 -5.67 -31.55
C ASP A 85 13.02 -5.42 -33.05
N PHE A 86 13.11 -6.50 -33.85
CA PHE A 86 12.94 -6.45 -35.29
C PHE A 86 11.57 -5.90 -35.69
N ILE A 87 10.48 -6.41 -35.09
CA ILE A 87 9.12 -5.95 -35.35
C ILE A 87 9.01 -4.45 -35.05
N ILE A 88 9.55 -3.98 -33.92
CA ILE A 88 9.52 -2.55 -33.56
C ILE A 88 10.26 -1.68 -34.60
N VAL A 89 11.43 -2.11 -35.09
CA VAL A 89 12.15 -1.37 -36.15
C VAL A 89 11.34 -1.35 -37.44
N VAL A 90 10.81 -2.51 -37.87
CA VAL A 90 10.07 -2.64 -39.13
C VAL A 90 8.80 -1.78 -39.11
N VAL A 91 8.03 -1.82 -38.03
CA VAL A 91 6.83 -0.96 -37.88
C VAL A 91 7.22 0.51 -37.87
N GLY A 92 8.33 0.87 -37.22
CA GLY A 92 8.87 2.23 -37.23
C GLY A 92 9.25 2.72 -38.63
N LEU A 93 10.02 1.93 -39.38
CA LEU A 93 10.40 2.23 -40.77
C LEU A 93 9.18 2.31 -41.69
N PHE A 94 8.23 1.39 -41.52
CA PHE A 94 6.98 1.39 -42.29
C PHE A 94 6.14 2.64 -42.02
N SER A 95 6.07 3.11 -40.77
CA SER A 95 5.36 4.35 -40.42
C SER A 95 5.96 5.57 -41.14
N VAL A 96 7.29 5.67 -41.21
CA VAL A 96 7.99 6.77 -41.91
C VAL A 96 7.77 6.67 -43.42
N LEU A 97 7.80 5.47 -43.99
CA LEU A 97 7.56 5.26 -45.43
C LEU A 97 6.15 5.70 -45.84
N LEU A 98 5.14 5.43 -45.00
CA LEU A 98 3.77 5.88 -45.24
C LEU A 98 3.62 7.40 -45.13
N GLU A 99 4.34 8.02 -44.20
CA GLU A 99 4.34 9.47 -43.99
C GLU A 99 5.05 10.22 -45.13
N GLN A 100 6.06 9.60 -45.75
CA GLN A 100 6.79 10.16 -46.91
C GLN A 100 6.23 9.73 -48.27
N GLY A 101 5.14 8.95 -48.31
CA GLY A 101 4.50 8.53 -49.55
C GLY A 101 4.01 9.73 -50.38
N PRO A 102 4.10 9.71 -51.72
CA PRO A 102 3.77 10.87 -52.54
C PRO A 102 2.27 11.18 -52.41
N GLY A 103 1.96 12.27 -51.70
CA GLY A 103 0.65 12.91 -51.77
C GLY A 103 0.35 13.20 -53.24
N ARG A 104 -0.73 12.62 -53.78
CA ARG A 104 -1.20 12.95 -55.12
C ARG A 104 -1.50 14.45 -55.16
N PRO A 105 -0.91 15.23 -56.06
CA PRO A 105 -1.18 16.65 -56.14
C PRO A 105 -2.60 16.84 -56.70
N GLY A 106 -3.54 17.37 -55.91
CA GLY A 106 -4.81 17.83 -56.46
C GLY A 106 -6.06 17.95 -55.57
N GLU A 107 -6.09 17.58 -54.29
CA GLU A 107 -7.32 17.75 -53.48
C GLU A 107 -7.12 18.78 -52.35
N ALA A 108 -7.97 19.82 -52.39
CA ALA A 108 -8.04 20.94 -51.46
C ALA A 108 -8.42 20.49 -50.02
N PRO A 109 -8.08 21.28 -48.98
CA PRO A 109 -8.52 20.98 -47.62
C PRO A 109 -10.00 21.36 -47.49
N HIS A 110 -10.85 20.42 -47.10
CA HIS A 110 -11.98 20.57 -46.16
C HIS A 110 -12.92 19.35 -46.24
N THR A 111 -13.56 19.12 -45.09
CA THR A 111 -14.63 18.18 -44.71
C THR A 111 -14.26 16.72 -44.44
N GLY A 112 -14.55 16.34 -43.19
CA GLY A 112 -14.28 15.04 -42.61
C GLY A 112 -15.08 13.89 -43.21
N GLY A 113 -14.59 12.69 -42.93
CA GLY A 113 -15.25 11.43 -43.28
C GLY A 113 -14.87 10.89 -44.65
N LYS A 114 -13.64 10.37 -44.79
CA LYS A 114 -13.35 9.29 -45.76
C LYS A 114 -12.84 8.06 -44.99
N PRO A 115 -13.56 6.92 -45.03
CA PRO A 115 -13.06 5.64 -44.52
C PRO A 115 -12.16 5.03 -45.59
N GLY A 116 -10.84 4.97 -45.36
CA GLY A 116 -9.94 4.29 -46.31
C GLY A 116 -8.48 4.69 -46.30
N GLY A 117 -8.08 5.76 -45.60
CA GLY A 117 -6.69 5.95 -45.23
C GLY A 117 -6.38 5.09 -44.00
N PHE A 118 -5.30 4.30 -44.02
CA PHE A 118 -4.79 3.72 -42.78
C PHE A 118 -4.54 4.85 -41.78
N ASP A 119 -5.10 4.72 -40.58
CA ASP A 119 -4.94 5.72 -39.53
C ASP A 119 -3.47 5.71 -39.08
N VAL A 120 -2.65 6.55 -39.73
CA VAL A 120 -1.23 6.69 -39.43
C VAL A 120 -1.00 7.08 -37.97
N LYS A 121 -1.99 7.67 -37.29
CA LYS A 121 -1.98 7.92 -35.84
C LYS A 121 -2.00 6.61 -35.03
N ALA A 122 -2.79 5.63 -35.44
CA ALA A 122 -2.78 4.30 -34.82
C ALA A 122 -1.43 3.58 -35.01
N LEU A 123 -0.73 3.82 -36.12
CA LEU A 123 0.64 3.32 -36.33
C LEU A 123 1.67 4.00 -35.42
N ARG A 124 1.49 5.30 -35.09
CA ARG A 124 2.33 6.00 -34.10
C ARG A 124 2.20 5.40 -32.70
N ALA A 125 1.03 4.87 -32.34
CA ALA A 125 0.84 4.22 -31.04
C ALA A 125 1.79 3.02 -30.82
N PHE A 126 2.21 2.30 -31.88
CA PHE A 126 3.19 1.20 -31.75
C PHE A 126 4.57 1.63 -31.25
N ARG A 127 4.90 2.93 -31.33
CA ARG A 127 6.14 3.49 -30.76
C ARG A 127 6.20 3.27 -29.23
N VAL A 128 5.05 3.09 -28.58
CA VAL A 128 4.93 2.77 -27.15
C VAL A 128 5.46 1.39 -26.76
N LEU A 129 5.75 0.51 -27.73
CA LEU A 129 6.36 -0.80 -27.46
C LEU A 129 7.88 -0.70 -27.28
N ARG A 130 8.52 0.43 -27.63
CA ARG A 130 9.97 0.63 -27.50
C ARG A 130 10.52 0.47 -26.07
N PRO A 131 9.85 0.92 -25.00
CA PRO A 131 10.25 0.64 -23.62
C PRO A 131 10.39 -0.86 -23.30
N LEU A 132 9.67 -1.76 -23.99
CA LEU A 132 9.83 -3.22 -23.80
C LEU A 132 11.24 -3.71 -24.16
N ARG A 133 11.99 -2.96 -24.98
CA ARG A 133 13.39 -3.26 -25.27
C ARG A 133 14.28 -3.17 -24.03
N LEU A 134 13.88 -2.41 -23.00
CA LEU A 134 14.56 -2.42 -21.71
C LEU A 134 14.57 -3.82 -21.09
N VAL A 135 13.52 -4.62 -21.31
CA VAL A 135 13.47 -6.02 -20.89
C VAL A 135 14.56 -6.81 -21.61
N SER A 136 14.67 -6.65 -22.93
CA SER A 136 15.68 -7.33 -23.78
C SER A 136 17.13 -7.03 -23.36
N GLY A 137 17.39 -5.80 -22.89
CA GLY A 137 18.71 -5.33 -22.49
C GLY A 137 19.10 -5.68 -21.05
N VAL A 138 18.14 -5.99 -20.17
CA VAL A 138 18.37 -6.25 -18.74
C VAL A 138 18.10 -7.73 -18.41
N PRO A 139 19.14 -8.57 -18.25
CA PRO A 139 18.98 -10.03 -18.07
C PRO A 139 18.15 -10.44 -16.84
N SER A 140 18.15 -9.62 -15.78
CA SER A 140 17.32 -9.89 -14.60
C SER A 140 15.82 -9.82 -14.91
N LEU A 141 15.40 -8.91 -15.80
CA LEU A 141 13.99 -8.80 -16.19
C LEU A 141 13.51 -10.01 -16.99
N HIS A 142 14.38 -10.65 -17.79
CA HIS A 142 14.06 -11.91 -18.49
C HIS A 142 13.68 -13.01 -17.52
N ILE A 143 14.45 -13.16 -16.44
CA ILE A 143 14.21 -14.21 -15.43
C ILE A 143 12.86 -13.98 -14.75
N VAL A 144 12.58 -12.72 -14.40
CA VAL A 144 11.33 -12.33 -13.76
C VAL A 144 10.13 -12.55 -14.68
N LEU A 145 10.18 -12.06 -15.93
CA LEU A 145 9.06 -12.22 -16.86
C LEU A 145 8.79 -13.68 -17.21
N ASN A 146 9.84 -14.50 -17.42
CA ASN A 146 9.68 -15.93 -17.64
C ASN A 146 9.04 -16.64 -16.44
N SER A 147 9.34 -16.17 -15.22
CA SER A 147 8.71 -16.70 -14.00
C SER A 147 7.22 -16.32 -13.93
N ILE A 148 6.86 -15.09 -14.34
CA ILE A 148 5.47 -14.63 -14.45
C ILE A 148 4.70 -15.42 -15.50
N MET A 149 5.28 -15.61 -16.69
CA MET A 149 4.64 -16.37 -17.78
C MET A 149 4.34 -17.82 -17.38
N LYS A 150 5.26 -18.48 -16.66
CA LYS A 150 5.01 -19.83 -16.10
C LYS A 150 3.89 -19.83 -15.05
N ALA A 151 3.78 -18.75 -14.29
CA ALA A 151 2.76 -18.58 -13.28
C ALA A 151 1.38 -18.20 -13.84
N LEU A 152 1.30 -17.72 -15.09
CA LEU A 152 0.05 -17.35 -15.77
C LEU A 152 -0.72 -18.59 -16.26
N VAL A 153 -0.03 -19.65 -16.66
CA VAL A 153 -0.65 -20.88 -17.20
C VAL A 153 -1.70 -21.50 -16.26
N PRO A 154 -1.43 -21.77 -14.96
CA PRO A 154 -2.45 -22.32 -14.08
C PRO A 154 -3.63 -21.35 -13.83
N LEU A 155 -3.39 -20.04 -13.92
CA LEU A 155 -4.45 -19.02 -13.79
C LEU A 155 -5.44 -19.05 -14.95
N LEU A 156 -5.05 -19.56 -16.12
CA LEU A 156 -5.93 -19.66 -17.29
C LEU A 156 -7.18 -20.50 -17.00
N HIS A 157 -7.05 -21.61 -16.26
CA HIS A 157 -8.21 -22.44 -15.91
C HIS A 157 -9.21 -21.70 -15.01
N ILE A 158 -8.70 -20.92 -14.05
CA ILE A 158 -9.54 -20.10 -13.17
C ILE A 158 -10.17 -18.95 -13.97
N ALA A 159 -9.42 -18.32 -14.87
CA ALA A 159 -9.92 -17.25 -15.73
C ALA A 159 -11.04 -17.75 -16.66
N LEU A 160 -10.92 -18.96 -17.20
CA LEU A 160 -11.99 -19.60 -17.99
C LEU A 160 -13.25 -19.85 -17.15
N LEU A 161 -13.10 -20.27 -15.89
CA LEU A 161 -14.24 -20.44 -14.97
C LEU A 161 -14.91 -19.10 -14.66
N VAL A 162 -14.14 -18.04 -14.39
CA VAL A 162 -14.67 -16.69 -14.14
C VAL A 162 -15.40 -16.15 -15.36
N LEU A 163 -14.82 -16.32 -16.56
CA LEU A 163 -15.48 -15.94 -17.82
C LEU A 163 -16.82 -16.66 -17.98
N PHE A 164 -16.88 -17.95 -17.67
CA PHE A 164 -18.13 -18.72 -17.74
C PHE A 164 -19.19 -18.20 -16.76
N VAL A 165 -18.80 -17.85 -15.53
CA VAL A 165 -19.71 -17.24 -14.54
C VAL A 165 -20.21 -15.88 -15.00
N ILE A 166 -19.33 -15.04 -15.56
CA ILE A 166 -19.70 -13.74 -16.16
C ILE A 166 -20.77 -13.94 -17.24
N ILE A 167 -20.57 -14.91 -18.14
CA ILE A 167 -21.52 -15.20 -19.22
C ILE A 167 -22.89 -15.61 -18.65
N ILE A 168 -22.92 -16.50 -17.66
CA ILE A 168 -24.19 -16.92 -17.02
C ILE A 168 -24.92 -15.72 -16.43
N TYR A 169 -24.23 -14.91 -15.62
CA TYR A 169 -24.85 -13.76 -14.96
C TYR A 169 -25.24 -12.66 -15.95
N ALA A 170 -24.49 -12.49 -17.05
CA ALA A 170 -24.83 -11.56 -18.12
C ALA A 170 -26.12 -11.97 -18.84
N ILE A 171 -26.29 -13.27 -19.14
CA ILE A 171 -27.53 -13.80 -19.75
C ILE A 171 -28.71 -13.65 -18.79
N ILE A 172 -28.55 -14.03 -17.52
CA ILE A 172 -29.61 -13.86 -16.52
C ILE A 172 -29.99 -12.38 -16.37
N GLY A 173 -28.99 -11.49 -16.30
CA GLY A 173 -29.22 -10.04 -16.20
C GLY A 173 -29.92 -9.47 -17.42
N LEU A 174 -29.50 -9.87 -18.63
CA LEU A 174 -30.15 -9.52 -19.89
C LEU A 174 -31.63 -9.90 -19.86
N GLU A 175 -31.97 -11.17 -19.57
CA GLU A 175 -33.37 -11.63 -19.54
C GLU A 175 -34.23 -10.93 -18.47
N LEU A 176 -33.66 -10.66 -17.29
CA LEU A 176 -34.41 -10.03 -16.20
C LEU A 176 -34.59 -8.52 -16.39
N PHE A 177 -33.62 -7.85 -17.01
CA PHE A 177 -33.47 -6.39 -16.92
C PHE A 177 -33.52 -5.64 -18.25
N LEU A 178 -33.74 -6.34 -19.37
CA LEU A 178 -33.79 -5.76 -20.72
C LEU A 178 -34.71 -4.54 -20.80
N GLY A 179 -34.16 -3.41 -21.27
CA GLY A 179 -34.90 -2.18 -21.56
C GLY A 179 -35.47 -1.44 -20.35
N ARG A 180 -35.11 -1.84 -19.12
CA ARG A 180 -35.72 -1.27 -17.90
C ARG A 180 -35.13 0.08 -17.51
N MET A 181 -33.89 0.38 -17.91
CA MET A 181 -33.15 1.59 -17.52
C MET A 181 -33.35 2.80 -18.46
N HIS A 182 -34.36 2.82 -19.34
CA HIS A 182 -34.55 3.89 -20.34
C HIS A 182 -35.51 5.01 -19.93
N LYS A 183 -35.89 5.09 -18.65
CA LYS A 183 -36.82 6.09 -18.13
C LYS A 183 -36.15 6.98 -17.09
N THR A 184 -36.30 8.29 -17.21
CA THR A 184 -35.78 9.28 -16.24
C THR A 184 -36.76 10.44 -16.07
N CYS A 185 -36.55 11.26 -15.05
CA CYS A 185 -37.36 12.44 -14.76
C CYS A 185 -36.93 13.62 -15.65
N TYR A 186 -37.87 14.18 -16.42
CA TYR A 186 -37.72 15.39 -17.21
C TYR A 186 -38.66 16.48 -16.68
N PHE A 187 -38.33 17.76 -16.82
CA PHE A 187 -39.25 18.82 -16.42
C PHE A 187 -40.57 18.80 -17.27
N LEU A 188 -41.73 18.86 -16.59
CA LEU A 188 -43.10 19.00 -17.14
C LEU A 188 -43.27 20.39 -17.79
N GLY A 189 -44.02 20.54 -18.88
CA GLY A 189 -45.49 20.53 -18.86
C GLY A 189 -46.21 19.18 -18.72
N SER A 190 -47.06 19.08 -17.66
CA SER A 190 -48.02 18.06 -17.14
C SER A 190 -48.09 16.65 -17.78
N GLY A 191 -47.88 15.48 -17.12
CA GLY A 191 -47.68 15.09 -15.71
C GLY A 191 -47.17 13.62 -15.56
N SER A 192 -46.54 13.32 -14.43
CA SER A 192 -46.27 12.03 -13.69
C SER A 192 -45.80 10.69 -14.33
N GLY A 193 -44.69 10.19 -13.75
CA GLY A 193 -44.44 8.77 -13.36
C GLY A 193 -43.15 8.68 -12.49
N ARG A 194 -42.74 7.57 -11.85
CA ARG A 194 -43.44 6.77 -10.83
C ARG A 194 -43.58 7.49 -9.46
N ALA A 195 -42.67 8.40 -9.14
CA ALA A 195 -42.81 9.54 -8.23
C ALA A 195 -41.54 10.39 -8.43
N CYS A 196 -41.47 11.15 -9.53
CA CYS A 196 -40.52 12.24 -9.56
C CYS A 196 -40.98 13.25 -8.49
N THR A 197 -40.20 13.39 -7.41
CA THR A 197 -40.58 14.17 -6.22
C THR A 197 -40.34 15.67 -6.41
N LEU A 198 -39.56 16.04 -7.42
CA LEU A 198 -39.32 17.43 -7.80
C LEU A 198 -40.57 18.02 -8.44
N ASN A 199 -40.97 19.21 -7.98
CA ASN A 199 -42.06 19.96 -8.58
C ASN A 199 -41.82 20.09 -10.09
N GLN A 200 -42.90 19.88 -10.88
CA GLN A 200 -42.84 19.96 -12.33
C GLN A 200 -41.89 18.94 -12.99
N THR A 201 -41.83 17.68 -12.56
CA THR A 201 -41.04 16.62 -13.25
C THR A 201 -41.84 15.34 -13.57
N GLU A 202 -41.62 14.78 -14.77
CA GLU A 202 -42.33 13.66 -15.41
C GLU A 202 -41.37 12.57 -15.74
N CYS A 203 -41.77 11.33 -15.51
CA CYS A 203 -41.00 10.20 -16.02
C CYS A 203 -41.27 10.01 -17.50
N ARG A 204 -40.29 10.38 -18.34
CA ARG A 204 -40.33 10.09 -19.78
C ARG A 204 -39.36 8.97 -20.13
N GLY A 205 -39.72 8.19 -21.14
CA GLY A 205 -38.83 7.22 -21.77
C GLY A 205 -37.81 7.88 -22.71
N ARG A 206 -37.02 7.06 -23.42
CA ARG A 206 -35.97 7.48 -24.37
C ARG A 206 -34.70 8.06 -23.75
N TRP A 207 -34.46 7.82 -22.46
CA TRP A 207 -33.15 8.08 -21.89
C TRP A 207 -32.15 7.00 -22.35
N ALA A 208 -30.95 7.41 -22.74
CA ALA A 208 -29.89 6.49 -23.16
C ALA A 208 -29.50 5.49 -22.05
N GLY A 209 -29.75 5.85 -20.80
CA GLY A 209 -29.40 5.06 -19.62
C GLY A 209 -28.27 5.70 -18.81
N PRO A 210 -27.91 5.12 -17.65
CA PRO A 210 -26.86 5.67 -16.80
C PRO A 210 -25.50 5.70 -17.50
N ASN A 211 -24.62 6.62 -17.09
CA ASN A 211 -23.26 6.79 -17.63
C ASN A 211 -23.21 6.88 -19.17
N GLY A 212 -24.06 7.72 -19.77
CA GLY A 212 -24.12 7.87 -21.23
C GLY A 212 -24.65 6.64 -21.96
N GLY A 213 -25.37 5.74 -21.27
CA GLY A 213 -25.88 4.49 -21.83
C GLY A 213 -24.87 3.35 -21.87
N ILE A 214 -23.74 3.44 -21.14
CA ILE A 214 -22.73 2.37 -21.10
C ILE A 214 -23.16 1.24 -20.15
N THR A 215 -23.70 1.59 -18.98
CA THR A 215 -24.14 0.63 -17.97
C THR A 215 -25.59 0.25 -18.19
N ASN A 216 -25.83 -0.79 -18.99
CA ASN A 216 -27.17 -1.31 -19.29
C ASN A 216 -27.14 -2.84 -19.48
N PHE A 217 -28.33 -3.43 -19.55
CA PHE A 217 -28.54 -4.86 -19.83
C PHE A 217 -29.32 -5.07 -21.14
N ASP A 218 -29.13 -4.22 -22.15
CA ASP A 218 -29.92 -4.28 -23.39
C ASP A 218 -29.27 -5.18 -24.44
N ASN A 219 -27.94 -5.26 -24.43
CA ASN A 219 -27.18 -6.19 -25.27
C ASN A 219 -26.27 -7.07 -24.43
N PHE A 220 -25.98 -8.26 -24.97
CA PHE A 220 -25.09 -9.23 -24.32
C PHE A 220 -23.73 -8.63 -23.92
N PHE A 221 -23.13 -7.79 -24.77
CA PHE A 221 -21.83 -7.17 -24.48
C PHE A 221 -21.89 -6.12 -23.36
N PHE A 222 -22.93 -5.27 -23.32
CA PHE A 222 -23.11 -4.29 -22.23
C PHE A 222 -23.44 -4.98 -20.91
N ALA A 223 -24.27 -6.02 -20.94
CA ALA A 223 -24.54 -6.86 -19.79
C ALA A 223 -23.26 -7.53 -19.28
N MET A 224 -22.42 -8.06 -20.17
CA MET A 224 -21.13 -8.64 -19.82
C MET A 224 -20.17 -7.62 -19.19
N LEU A 225 -20.08 -6.41 -19.75
CA LEU A 225 -19.24 -5.33 -19.23
C LEU A 225 -19.71 -4.87 -17.83
N THR A 226 -21.03 -4.72 -17.65
CA THR A 226 -21.65 -4.31 -16.38
C THR A 226 -21.47 -5.41 -15.32
N VAL A 227 -21.63 -6.68 -15.68
CA VAL A 227 -21.35 -7.82 -14.78
C VAL A 227 -19.87 -7.89 -14.42
N PHE A 228 -18.97 -7.68 -15.39
CA PHE A 228 -17.53 -7.62 -15.13
C PHE A 228 -17.21 -6.52 -14.11
N GLN A 229 -17.74 -5.31 -14.31
CA GLN A 229 -17.62 -4.21 -13.36
C GLN A 229 -18.10 -4.60 -11.96
N CYS A 230 -19.29 -5.20 -11.84
CA CYS A 230 -19.81 -5.64 -10.53
C CYS A 230 -18.92 -6.69 -9.85
N ILE A 231 -18.32 -7.62 -10.60
CA ILE A 231 -17.40 -8.64 -10.04
C ILE A 231 -16.09 -8.02 -9.54
N THR A 232 -15.64 -6.91 -10.14
CA THR A 232 -14.47 -6.16 -9.63
C THR A 232 -14.73 -5.44 -8.31
N MET A 233 -15.98 -5.44 -7.81
CA MET A 233 -16.44 -4.75 -6.60
C MET A 233 -16.43 -3.21 -6.68
N GLU A 234 -16.40 -2.64 -7.88
CA GLU A 234 -16.40 -1.19 -8.08
C GLU A 234 -17.70 -0.70 -8.73
N GLY A 235 -18.35 0.31 -8.13
CA GLY A 235 -19.61 0.89 -8.62
C GLY A 235 -20.79 -0.10 -8.73
N TRP A 236 -20.72 -1.27 -8.07
CA TRP A 236 -21.76 -2.30 -8.16
C TRP A 236 -23.05 -1.91 -7.43
N THR A 237 -22.93 -1.11 -6.37
CA THR A 237 -24.07 -0.55 -5.63
C THR A 237 -24.84 0.44 -6.47
N ASP A 238 -24.17 1.23 -7.31
CA ASP A 238 -24.83 2.21 -8.17
C ASP A 238 -25.71 1.51 -9.20
N VAL A 239 -25.20 0.43 -9.82
CA VAL A 239 -25.98 -0.41 -10.73
C VAL A 239 -27.16 -1.07 -10.01
N LEU A 240 -26.97 -1.53 -8.77
CA LEU A 240 -28.06 -2.05 -7.94
C LEU A 240 -29.14 -0.96 -7.70
N TYR A 241 -28.74 0.25 -7.31
CA TYR A 241 -29.68 1.33 -7.02
C TYR A 241 -30.43 1.80 -8.26
N TRP A 242 -29.75 1.98 -9.41
CA TRP A 242 -30.43 2.28 -10.67
C TRP A 242 -31.44 1.20 -11.07
N MET A 243 -31.13 -0.08 -10.80
CA MET A 243 -32.08 -1.16 -11.04
C MET A 243 -33.27 -1.14 -10.07
N GLN A 244 -33.03 -0.80 -8.80
CA GLN A 244 -34.09 -0.66 -7.80
C GLN A 244 -35.03 0.51 -8.13
N ASP A 245 -34.49 1.63 -8.62
CA ASP A 245 -35.30 2.76 -9.07
C ASP A 245 -36.14 2.40 -10.31
N ALA A 246 -35.60 1.57 -11.21
CA ALA A 246 -36.30 1.12 -12.41
C ALA A 246 -37.37 0.04 -12.17
N MET A 247 -37.14 -0.93 -11.28
CA MET A 247 -38.01 -2.12 -11.13
C MET A 247 -38.56 -2.36 -9.72
N GLY A 248 -38.12 -1.61 -8.71
CA GLY A 248 -38.44 -1.83 -7.30
C GLY A 248 -37.39 -2.68 -6.58
N TYR A 249 -37.51 -2.74 -5.25
CA TYR A 249 -36.48 -3.26 -4.37
C TYR A 249 -36.48 -4.79 -4.17
N GLU A 250 -37.49 -5.53 -4.62
CA GLU A 250 -37.72 -6.93 -4.19
C GLU A 250 -36.78 -7.97 -4.84
N LEU A 251 -36.46 -7.82 -6.13
CA LEU A 251 -35.67 -8.80 -6.90
C LEU A 251 -34.19 -8.40 -7.17
N PRO A 252 -33.85 -7.12 -7.46
CA PRO A 252 -32.49 -6.76 -7.88
C PRO A 252 -31.42 -7.10 -6.85
N TRP A 253 -31.69 -6.91 -5.55
CA TRP A 253 -30.70 -7.17 -4.52
C TRP A 253 -30.28 -8.65 -4.46
N VAL A 254 -31.19 -9.60 -4.74
CA VAL A 254 -30.85 -11.03 -4.75
C VAL A 254 -29.83 -11.32 -5.86
N TYR A 255 -30.06 -10.76 -7.04
CA TYR A 255 -29.14 -10.90 -8.18
C TYR A 255 -27.77 -10.32 -7.85
N PHE A 256 -27.69 -9.04 -7.46
CA PHE A 256 -26.40 -8.36 -7.25
C PHE A 256 -25.65 -8.87 -6.02
N VAL A 257 -26.33 -9.16 -4.90
CA VAL A 257 -25.66 -9.73 -3.71
C VAL A 257 -25.13 -11.13 -4.00
N SER A 258 -25.88 -11.98 -4.73
CA SER A 258 -25.36 -13.29 -5.13
C SER A 258 -24.15 -13.16 -6.06
N LEU A 259 -24.22 -12.25 -7.04
CA LEU A 259 -23.12 -11.96 -7.97
C LEU A 259 -21.85 -11.54 -7.24
N VAL A 260 -21.94 -10.62 -6.27
CA VAL A 260 -20.79 -10.16 -5.49
C VAL A 260 -20.25 -11.25 -4.58
N ILE A 261 -21.09 -12.06 -3.94
CA ILE A 261 -20.62 -13.17 -3.09
C ILE A 261 -19.89 -14.23 -3.91
N PHE A 262 -20.47 -14.69 -5.02
CA PHE A 262 -19.81 -15.67 -5.88
C PHE A 262 -18.60 -15.07 -6.60
N GLY A 263 -18.71 -13.86 -7.12
CA GLY A 263 -17.63 -13.12 -7.80
C GLY A 263 -16.43 -12.87 -6.89
N SER A 264 -16.66 -12.38 -5.66
CA SER A 264 -15.61 -12.16 -4.65
C SER A 264 -14.86 -13.45 -4.30
N PHE A 265 -15.58 -14.57 -4.16
CA PHE A 265 -14.96 -15.86 -3.88
C PHE A 265 -14.01 -16.30 -5.00
N PHE A 266 -14.35 -16.05 -6.27
CA PHE A 266 -13.44 -16.34 -7.38
C PHE A 266 -12.21 -15.43 -7.40
N VAL A 267 -12.40 -14.13 -7.14
CA VAL A 267 -11.28 -13.16 -7.04
C VAL A 267 -10.32 -13.50 -5.90
N LEU A 268 -10.83 -13.99 -4.77
CA LEU A 268 -10.02 -14.42 -3.61
C LEU A 268 -9.35 -15.78 -3.83
N ASN A 269 -9.99 -16.74 -4.50
CA ASN A 269 -9.40 -18.05 -4.76
C ASN A 269 -8.25 -18.03 -5.78
N LEU A 270 -8.20 -17.00 -6.64
CA LEU A 270 -7.09 -16.76 -7.56
C LEU A 270 -5.74 -16.55 -6.82
N GLU A 271 -5.79 -16.26 -5.52
CA GLU A 271 -4.63 -15.99 -4.67
C GLU A 271 -4.07 -17.25 -3.98
N ARG A 272 -4.86 -18.33 -3.84
CA ARG A 272 -4.53 -19.47 -2.97
C ARG A 272 -3.60 -20.52 -3.61
N GLU A 273 -3.51 -20.58 -4.94
CA GLU A 273 -2.82 -21.65 -5.67
C GLU A 273 -1.27 -21.59 -5.62
N LYS A 274 -0.65 -20.47 -5.20
CA LYS A 274 0.81 -20.28 -5.33
C LYS A 274 1.66 -20.70 -4.12
N ALA A 275 1.09 -21.04 -2.97
CA ALA A 275 1.85 -21.34 -1.75
C ALA A 275 2.55 -22.72 -1.71
N LYS A 276 2.97 -23.26 -2.87
CA LYS A 276 3.59 -24.60 -2.98
C LYS A 276 5.02 -24.54 -3.51
N ALA A 277 5.85 -23.65 -2.97
CA ALA A 277 7.31 -23.67 -3.16
C ALA A 277 8.05 -23.71 -1.81
N ARG A 278 7.85 -24.79 -1.03
CA ARG A 278 8.50 -25.01 0.28
C ARG A 278 10.04 -25.09 0.23
N GLY A 279 10.64 -25.26 -0.95
CA GLY A 279 12.09 -25.47 -1.11
C GLY A 279 12.95 -24.21 -0.95
N ASP A 280 12.44 -23.03 -1.31
CA ASP A 280 13.23 -21.79 -1.28
C ASP A 280 13.24 -21.13 0.10
N PHE A 281 12.19 -21.33 0.90
CA PHE A 281 12.11 -20.86 2.27
C PHE A 281 13.21 -21.48 3.16
N GLN A 282 13.52 -22.76 2.93
CA GLN A 282 14.57 -23.48 3.66
C GLN A 282 15.96 -22.84 3.42
N LYS A 283 16.28 -22.50 2.16
CA LYS A 283 17.55 -21.86 1.79
C LYS A 283 17.69 -20.44 2.35
N LEU A 284 16.59 -19.68 2.41
CA LEU A 284 16.60 -18.34 2.99
C LEU A 284 16.88 -18.40 4.51
N ARG A 285 16.30 -19.39 5.18
CA ARG A 285 16.51 -19.64 6.61
C ARG A 285 17.95 -20.06 6.93
N GLU A 286 18.55 -20.92 6.10
CA GLU A 286 19.96 -21.30 6.20
C GLU A 286 20.89 -20.08 6.05
N LYS A 287 20.59 -19.18 5.10
CA LYS A 287 21.38 -17.97 4.90
C LYS A 287 21.25 -16.98 6.07
N GLN A 288 20.04 -16.80 6.61
CA GLN A 288 19.82 -15.96 7.80
C GLN A 288 20.58 -16.50 9.01
N GLN A 289 20.54 -17.82 9.24
CA GLN A 289 21.29 -18.46 10.33
C GLN A 289 22.79 -18.22 10.21
N LEU A 290 23.35 -18.35 9.00
CA LEU A 290 24.77 -18.12 8.75
C LEU A 290 25.17 -16.65 9.01
N GLU A 291 24.32 -15.68 8.66
CA GLU A 291 24.56 -14.26 8.97
C GLU A 291 24.53 -13.97 10.47
N GLU A 292 23.61 -14.60 11.22
CA GLU A 292 23.56 -14.51 12.69
C GLU A 292 24.80 -15.11 13.33
N ASP A 293 25.21 -16.30 12.88
CA ASP A 293 26.42 -16.98 13.37
C ASP A 293 27.67 -16.13 13.08
N LEU A 294 27.81 -15.60 11.87
CA LEU A 294 28.93 -14.73 11.50
C LEU A 294 28.99 -13.44 12.34
N ARG A 295 27.84 -12.85 12.64
CA ARG A 295 27.76 -11.69 13.55
C ARG A 295 28.18 -12.05 14.96
N GLY A 296 27.75 -13.21 15.47
CA GLY A 296 28.15 -13.72 16.78
C GLY A 296 29.66 -13.92 16.87
N TYR A 297 30.26 -14.54 15.85
CA TYR A 297 31.72 -14.69 15.78
C TYR A 297 32.45 -13.35 15.74
N LEU A 298 31.96 -12.38 14.96
CA LEU A 298 32.56 -11.04 14.91
C LEU A 298 32.46 -10.32 16.25
N ASP A 299 31.33 -10.44 16.96
CA ASP A 299 31.13 -9.83 18.28
C ASP A 299 32.07 -10.44 19.32
N TRP A 300 32.27 -11.77 19.30
CA TRP A 300 33.27 -12.44 20.15
C TRP A 300 34.69 -11.98 19.86
N ILE A 301 35.07 -11.82 18.58
CA ILE A 301 36.39 -11.28 18.20
C ILE A 301 36.54 -9.84 18.72
N THR A 302 35.53 -9.00 18.51
CA THR A 302 35.56 -7.60 18.95
C THR A 302 35.63 -7.50 20.48
N GLN A 303 34.93 -8.38 21.20
CA GLN A 303 34.94 -8.44 22.65
C GLN A 303 36.27 -8.97 23.21
N ALA A 304 36.92 -9.91 22.53
CA ALA A 304 38.27 -10.37 22.87
C ALA A 304 39.30 -9.26 22.67
N GLU A 305 39.26 -8.51 21.56
CA GLU A 305 40.11 -7.33 21.33
C GLU A 305 39.89 -6.23 22.39
N GLU A 306 38.66 -6.08 22.91
CA GLU A 306 38.36 -5.13 23.99
C GLU A 306 38.95 -5.55 25.33
N LEU A 307 39.01 -6.86 25.64
CA LEU A 307 39.58 -7.38 26.89
C LEU A 307 41.11 -7.28 26.92
N ASP A 308 41.80 -7.55 25.81
CA ASP A 308 43.26 -7.38 25.69
C ASP A 308 43.71 -5.92 25.92
N MET A 309 42.81 -4.95 25.72
CA MET A 309 43.06 -3.53 25.94
C MET A 309 42.81 -3.07 27.39
N GLU A 310 42.10 -3.87 28.20
CA GLU A 310 41.79 -3.58 29.60
C GLU A 310 42.82 -4.13 30.59
N ASP A 311 43.76 -5.00 30.16
CA ASP A 311 44.82 -5.51 31.01
C ASP A 311 45.94 -4.46 31.23
N PRO A 312 46.04 -3.84 32.42
CA PRO A 312 47.03 -2.78 32.69
C PRO A 312 48.44 -3.33 32.95
N SER A 313 48.58 -4.66 32.96
CA SER A 313 49.78 -5.41 33.31
C SER A 313 50.67 -5.74 32.10
N ALA A 314 50.13 -5.75 30.88
CA ALA A 314 50.89 -6.14 29.68
C ALA A 314 51.84 -5.05 29.17
N ASP A 315 51.54 -3.78 29.38
CA ASP A 315 52.38 -2.64 28.95
C ASP A 315 53.65 -2.45 29.82
N GLY A 316 53.83 -3.30 30.84
CA GLY A 316 55.02 -3.32 31.70
C GLY A 316 56.11 -4.31 31.28
N ASN A 317 55.83 -5.27 30.40
CA ASN A 317 56.75 -6.37 30.14
C ASN A 317 57.05 -6.68 28.66
N LEU A 318 56.63 -5.82 27.72
CA LEU A 318 56.91 -5.99 26.28
C LEU A 318 58.39 -5.69 25.88
N GLY A 319 59.30 -5.70 26.86
CA GLY A 319 60.74 -5.62 26.63
C GLY A 319 61.48 -6.95 26.81
N SER A 320 60.82 -8.04 27.25
CA SER A 320 61.54 -9.26 27.66
C SER A 320 60.93 -10.59 27.19
N MET A 321 60.14 -10.64 26.11
CA MET A 321 59.63 -11.89 25.53
C MET A 321 59.92 -12.02 24.02
N ALA A 322 61.03 -11.46 23.54
CA ALA A 322 61.49 -11.63 22.15
C ALA A 322 62.60 -12.69 21.99
N GLU A 323 62.93 -13.44 23.04
CA GLU A 323 63.86 -14.57 22.99
C GLU A 323 63.26 -15.76 23.76
N GLU A 324 62.32 -16.49 23.15
CA GLU A 324 62.12 -17.93 23.36
C GLU A 324 60.91 -18.38 22.54
N GLY A 325 61.11 -19.29 21.59
CA GLY A 325 59.99 -19.95 20.89
C GLY A 325 60.22 -20.29 19.42
N GLN A 326 61.35 -20.88 19.08
CA GLN A 326 61.57 -21.55 17.80
C GLN A 326 61.08 -23.00 17.89
N ALA A 327 59.90 -23.31 17.33
CA ALA A 327 59.40 -24.63 16.86
C ALA A 327 57.86 -24.56 16.65
N GLY A 328 57.19 -24.99 15.57
CA GLY A 328 57.54 -25.52 14.26
C GLY A 328 56.24 -25.77 13.44
N HIS A 329 56.24 -25.37 12.15
CA HIS A 329 55.49 -25.83 10.94
C HIS A 329 53.93 -26.01 10.92
N PRO A 330 53.25 -26.02 9.73
CA PRO A 330 53.69 -25.72 8.35
C PRO A 330 52.80 -24.71 7.59
N SER A 331 53.41 -23.92 6.70
CA SER A 331 52.74 -23.25 5.57
C SER A 331 53.26 -23.81 4.25
N LEU A 332 52.36 -23.96 3.28
CA LEU A 332 52.62 -24.33 1.88
C LEU A 332 51.86 -23.32 0.98
N PRO A 333 52.27 -23.14 -0.29
CA PRO A 333 52.84 -21.87 -0.73
C PRO A 333 52.08 -21.24 -1.91
N ALA A 334 52.40 -19.99 -2.24
CA ALA A 334 52.16 -19.45 -3.58
C ALA A 334 53.44 -18.81 -4.12
N SER A 335 53.75 -19.23 -5.33
CA SER A 335 54.95 -19.13 -6.13
C SER A 335 55.32 -17.72 -6.61
N ASP A 336 56.63 -17.52 -6.72
CA ASP A 336 57.33 -16.47 -7.47
C ASP A 336 56.93 -16.42 -8.95
N THR A 337 56.89 -15.21 -9.51
CA THR A 337 57.52 -14.90 -10.80
C THR A 337 57.98 -13.44 -10.75
N GLY A 338 59.27 -13.22 -11.00
CA GLY A 338 59.89 -11.90 -10.97
C GLY A 338 59.93 -11.20 -12.32
N SER A 339 60.31 -9.92 -12.28
CA SER A 339 61.23 -9.32 -13.26
C SER A 339 61.71 -7.97 -12.75
N MET A 340 63.02 -7.76 -12.81
CA MET A 340 63.72 -6.51 -12.55
C MET A 340 63.47 -5.47 -13.65
N ALA A 341 63.47 -4.19 -13.26
CA ALA A 341 64.07 -3.09 -14.02
C ALA A 341 64.38 -1.91 -13.08
N GLU A 342 65.64 -1.48 -13.08
CA GLU A 342 66.15 -0.28 -12.39
C GLU A 342 65.97 1.00 -13.24
N THR A 343 66.24 2.14 -12.58
CA THR A 343 66.75 3.46 -13.05
C THR A 343 65.77 4.66 -13.02
N PRO A 344 66.28 5.87 -12.68
CA PRO A 344 65.76 6.66 -11.55
C PRO A 344 65.14 8.00 -12.02
N GLY A 345 64.38 8.64 -11.14
CA GLY A 345 63.80 9.96 -11.39
C GLY A 345 63.75 10.75 -10.08
N ASP A 346 64.54 11.80 -10.03
CA ASP A 346 64.65 12.76 -8.95
C ASP A 346 63.31 13.43 -8.66
N GLU A 347 62.86 13.39 -7.41
CA GLU A 347 61.90 14.33 -6.80
C GLU A 347 61.97 14.19 -5.27
N GLU A 348 63.17 14.26 -4.69
CA GLU A 348 63.38 14.43 -3.26
C GLU A 348 63.35 15.93 -2.91
N GLU A 349 62.19 16.48 -2.53
CA GLU A 349 62.19 17.66 -1.64
C GLU A 349 60.89 17.91 -0.82
N GLU A 350 59.82 17.12 -0.97
CA GLU A 350 58.55 17.38 -0.25
C GLU A 350 58.21 16.41 0.91
N GLU A 351 58.96 15.31 1.11
CA GLU A 351 58.69 14.35 2.20
C GLU A 351 59.33 14.72 3.56
N GLY A 352 60.29 15.64 3.59
CA GLY A 352 61.05 16.00 4.80
C GLY A 352 60.23 16.74 5.87
N ALA A 353 59.27 17.58 5.46
CA ALA A 353 58.46 18.39 6.37
C ALA A 353 57.37 17.55 7.07
N LEU A 354 56.73 16.62 6.35
CA LEU A 354 55.71 15.72 6.90
C LEU A 354 56.35 14.68 7.84
N ALA A 355 57.55 14.16 7.50
CA ALA A 355 58.30 13.23 8.35
C ALA A 355 58.86 13.89 9.63
N SER A 356 59.20 15.18 9.57
CA SER A 356 59.66 15.97 10.73
C SER A 356 58.49 16.32 11.68
N CYS A 357 57.34 16.70 11.13
CA CYS A 357 56.12 16.97 11.90
C CYS A 357 55.60 15.70 12.60
N THR A 358 55.70 14.54 11.92
CA THR A 358 55.34 13.22 12.48
C THR A 358 56.31 12.77 13.60
N ARG A 359 57.60 13.06 13.47
CA ARG A 359 58.60 12.83 14.53
C ARG A 359 58.39 13.74 15.75
N CYS A 360 58.01 15.00 15.54
CA CYS A 360 57.74 15.95 16.62
C CYS A 360 56.44 15.61 17.38
N LEU A 361 55.38 15.21 16.66
CA LEU A 361 54.14 14.68 17.25
C LEU A 361 54.40 13.40 18.05
N ASN A 362 55.24 12.49 17.57
CA ASN A 362 55.65 11.28 18.30
C ASN A 362 56.48 11.58 19.56
N LYS A 363 57.26 12.67 19.59
CA LYS A 363 58.03 13.11 20.76
C LYS A 363 57.13 13.74 21.84
N ILE A 364 56.13 14.52 21.43
CA ILE A 364 55.12 15.10 22.32
C ILE A 364 54.21 14.01 22.92
N MET A 365 53.85 12.98 22.13
CA MET A 365 53.08 11.82 22.59
C MET A 365 53.77 10.96 23.67
N LYS A 366 55.10 11.07 23.85
CA LYS A 366 55.88 10.29 24.83
C LYS A 366 56.04 10.93 26.21
N THR A 367 55.56 12.16 26.43
CA THR A 367 55.63 12.85 27.73
C THR A 367 54.75 12.17 28.81
N LYS A 368 55.17 12.19 30.08
CA LYS A 368 54.42 11.66 31.24
C LYS A 368 53.01 12.25 31.33
N VAL A 369 52.87 13.53 30.99
CA VAL A 369 51.59 14.26 30.97
C VAL A 369 50.65 13.71 29.90
N CYS A 370 51.14 13.46 28.68
CA CYS A 370 50.34 12.88 27.59
C CYS A 370 49.90 11.43 27.91
N ARG A 371 50.76 10.65 28.58
CA ARG A 371 50.41 9.31 29.10
C ARG A 371 49.36 9.36 30.22
N SER A 372 49.47 10.33 31.15
CA SER A 372 48.48 10.54 32.20
C SER A 372 47.12 10.99 31.64
N LEU A 373 47.13 11.92 30.67
CA LEU A 373 45.94 12.35 29.94
C LEU A 373 45.30 11.22 29.13
N ARG A 374 46.09 10.35 28.49
CA ARG A 374 45.57 9.15 27.81
C ARG A 374 44.94 8.17 28.79
N ARG A 375 45.52 7.96 29.97
CA ARG A 375 44.93 7.10 31.02
C ARG A 375 43.64 7.69 31.58
N ALA A 376 43.61 9.00 31.85
CA ALA A 376 42.40 9.71 32.29
C ALA A 376 41.31 9.68 31.21
N ASN A 377 41.67 9.86 29.93
CA ASN A 377 40.77 9.76 28.79
C ASN A 377 40.23 8.33 28.61
N ARG A 378 41.07 7.29 28.71
CA ARG A 378 40.62 5.87 28.72
C ARG A 378 39.65 5.60 29.87
N GLY A 379 39.96 6.07 31.08
CA GLY A 379 39.06 5.94 32.24
C GLY A 379 37.72 6.66 32.06
N LEU A 380 37.74 7.88 31.49
CA LEU A 380 36.52 8.64 31.19
C LEU A 380 35.69 7.98 30.08
N ARG A 381 36.35 7.47 29.04
CA ARG A 381 35.72 6.75 27.92
C ARG A 381 35.08 5.43 28.37
N ALA A 382 35.72 4.69 29.27
CA ALA A 382 35.15 3.49 29.89
C ALA A 382 33.92 3.80 30.76
N ARG A 383 33.95 4.92 31.51
CA ARG A 383 32.78 5.40 32.28
C ARG A 383 31.65 5.85 31.36
N CYS A 384 31.93 6.60 30.29
CA CYS A 384 30.95 6.96 29.26
C CYS A 384 30.34 5.73 28.59
N ARG A 385 31.16 4.73 28.23
CA ARG A 385 30.69 3.47 27.65
C ARG A 385 29.74 2.72 28.58
N ARG A 386 30.06 2.65 29.88
CA ARG A 386 29.15 2.08 30.90
C ARG A 386 27.86 2.88 31.05
N ALA A 387 27.92 4.21 31.00
CA ALA A 387 26.73 5.06 31.06
C ALA A 387 25.82 4.86 29.84
N VAL A 388 26.38 4.84 28.62
CA VAL A 388 25.64 4.63 27.36
C VAL A 388 24.99 3.24 27.29
N LYS A 389 25.66 2.19 27.81
CA LYS A 389 25.11 0.83 27.88
C LYS A 389 24.16 0.61 29.08
N SER A 390 23.94 1.61 29.94
CA SER A 390 23.11 1.45 31.13
C SER A 390 21.61 1.38 30.82
N ASN A 391 20.86 0.63 31.63
CA ASN A 391 19.40 0.56 31.53
C ASN A 391 18.73 1.93 31.76
N ALA A 392 19.35 2.81 32.55
CA ALA A 392 18.86 4.18 32.76
C ALA A 392 18.95 5.03 31.49
N CYS A 393 20.07 4.93 30.74
CA CYS A 393 20.22 5.61 29.46
C CYS A 393 19.19 5.09 28.43
N TYR A 394 18.92 3.79 28.43
CA TYR A 394 17.85 3.20 27.60
C TYR A 394 16.48 3.82 27.86
N TRP A 395 16.01 3.84 29.11
CA TRP A 395 14.70 4.41 29.45
C TRP A 395 14.64 5.93 29.22
N ALA A 396 15.76 6.63 29.45
CA ALA A 396 15.85 8.06 29.17
C ALA A 396 15.68 8.35 27.67
N VAL A 397 16.39 7.63 26.80
CA VAL A 397 16.25 7.81 25.33
C VAL A 397 14.84 7.49 24.88
N LEU A 398 14.24 6.40 25.39
CA LEU A 398 12.86 6.05 25.05
C LEU A 398 11.87 7.14 25.46
N LEU A 399 12.04 7.73 26.65
CA LEU A 399 11.23 8.85 27.11
C LEU A 399 11.40 10.08 26.21
N LEU A 400 12.63 10.41 25.79
CA LEU A 400 12.89 11.54 24.88
C LEU A 400 12.22 11.34 23.52
N VAL A 401 12.25 10.13 22.97
CA VAL A 401 11.58 9.80 21.71
C VAL A 401 10.06 9.89 21.87
N PHE A 402 9.50 9.41 22.98
CA PHE A 402 8.07 9.55 23.27
C PHE A 402 7.64 11.01 23.41
N LEU A 403 8.40 11.83 24.14
CA LEU A 403 8.13 13.27 24.27
C LEU A 403 8.23 13.98 22.93
N ASN A 404 9.22 13.65 22.10
CA ASN A 404 9.31 14.20 20.74
C ASN A 404 8.11 13.80 19.88
N THR A 405 7.67 12.55 19.97
CA THR A 405 6.47 12.07 19.27
C THR A 405 5.22 12.83 19.71
N LEU A 406 5.06 13.08 21.01
CA LEU A 406 3.93 13.83 21.55
C LEU A 406 3.93 15.30 21.09
N THR A 407 5.11 15.94 21.03
CA THR A 407 5.21 17.32 20.52
C THR A 407 4.74 17.43 19.07
N ILE A 408 5.12 16.47 18.23
CA ILE A 408 4.72 16.41 16.82
C ILE A 408 3.21 16.11 16.70
N ALA A 409 2.69 15.18 17.50
CA ALA A 409 1.28 14.80 17.49
C ALA A 409 0.34 15.95 17.90
N SER A 410 0.82 16.93 18.65
CA SER A 410 0.02 18.06 19.13
C SER A 410 -0.22 19.16 18.08
N GLU A 411 0.48 19.12 16.94
CA GLU A 411 0.31 20.13 15.88
C GLU A 411 -1.06 20.04 15.21
N HIS A 412 -1.76 21.18 15.11
CA HIS A 412 -3.04 21.28 14.42
C HIS A 412 -3.23 22.66 13.78
N HIS A 413 -4.20 22.76 12.85
CA HIS A 413 -4.55 24.04 12.21
C HIS A 413 -5.28 24.96 13.21
N GLY A 414 -5.02 26.26 13.15
CA GLY A 414 -5.62 27.24 14.08
C GLY A 414 -5.11 27.13 15.52
N GLN A 415 -3.96 26.47 15.75
CA GLN A 415 -3.45 26.29 17.11
C GLN A 415 -3.06 27.61 17.78
N PRO A 416 -3.23 27.73 19.10
CA PRO A 416 -2.92 28.96 19.81
C PRO A 416 -1.40 29.23 19.84
N ILE A 417 -1.04 30.51 19.96
CA ILE A 417 0.35 30.98 19.90
C ILE A 417 1.23 30.33 20.98
N TRP A 418 0.69 30.11 22.19
CA TRP A 418 1.43 29.46 23.27
C TRP A 418 1.86 28.03 22.93
N LEU A 419 1.03 27.28 22.19
CA LEU A 419 1.34 25.90 21.82
C LEU A 419 2.48 25.88 20.80
N THR A 420 2.44 26.80 19.84
CA THR A 420 3.51 26.99 18.85
C THR A 420 4.84 27.30 19.55
N GLN A 421 4.83 28.23 20.51
CA GLN A 421 6.04 28.56 21.30
C GLN A 421 6.56 27.37 22.09
N ILE A 422 5.70 26.63 22.80
CA ILE A 422 6.12 25.44 23.56
C ILE A 422 6.71 24.38 22.64
N GLN A 423 6.10 24.13 21.48
CA GLN A 423 6.60 23.18 20.48
C GLN A 423 7.98 23.59 19.96
N GLU A 424 8.21 24.87 19.68
CA GLU A 424 9.52 25.38 19.25
C GLU A 424 10.59 25.21 20.32
N TYR A 425 10.29 25.59 21.57
CA TYR A 425 11.20 25.40 22.71
C TYR A 425 11.50 23.91 22.93
N ALA A 426 10.47 23.07 22.95
CA ALA A 426 10.63 21.63 23.12
C ALA A 426 11.49 21.01 22.00
N ASN A 427 11.31 21.45 20.76
CA ASN A 427 12.10 20.98 19.62
C ASN A 427 13.59 21.31 19.76
N LYS A 428 13.93 22.54 20.18
CA LYS A 428 15.33 22.94 20.45
C LYS A 428 15.94 22.13 21.60
N VAL A 429 15.21 21.99 22.71
CA VAL A 429 15.66 21.23 23.89
C VAL A 429 15.88 19.75 23.55
N LEU A 430 14.92 19.12 22.87
CA LEU A 430 15.01 17.70 22.49
C LEU A 430 16.15 17.46 21.50
N LEU A 431 16.37 18.36 20.53
CA LEU A 431 17.51 18.28 19.61
C LEU A 431 18.84 18.39 20.36
N CYS A 432 18.95 19.30 21.33
CA CYS A 432 20.14 19.43 22.17
C CYS A 432 20.40 18.13 22.94
N LEU A 433 19.38 17.54 23.56
CA LEU A 433 19.51 16.27 24.29
C LEU A 433 19.92 15.11 23.38
N PHE A 434 19.36 15.02 22.16
CA PHE A 434 19.78 14.02 21.16
C PHE A 434 21.21 14.26 20.65
N THR A 435 21.65 15.52 20.57
CA THR A 435 23.03 15.84 20.19
C THR A 435 24.01 15.39 21.28
N VAL A 436 23.67 15.62 22.55
CA VAL A 436 24.46 15.14 23.69
C VAL A 436 24.53 13.61 23.71
N GLU A 437 23.40 12.93 23.49
CA GLU A 437 23.34 11.47 23.35
C GLU A 437 24.30 10.97 22.25
N MET A 438 24.24 11.59 21.05
CA MET A 438 25.08 11.24 19.90
C MET A 438 26.57 11.45 20.22
N LEU A 439 26.94 12.60 20.81
CA LEU A 439 28.32 12.92 21.17
C LEU A 439 28.87 11.96 22.24
N LEU A 440 28.06 11.60 23.24
CA LEU A 440 28.44 10.61 24.26
C LEU A 440 28.68 9.23 23.66
N LYS A 441 27.86 8.80 22.70
CA LYS A 441 28.07 7.54 21.96
C LYS A 441 29.34 7.58 21.11
N LEU A 442 29.54 8.67 20.35
CA LEU A 442 30.69 8.84 19.47
C LEU A 442 32.01 8.83 20.27
N TYR A 443 32.04 9.52 21.41
CA TYR A 443 33.18 9.55 22.31
C TYR A 443 33.40 8.21 23.04
N GLY A 444 32.34 7.60 23.57
CA GLY A 444 32.39 6.36 24.35
C GLY A 444 32.84 5.15 23.52
N LEU A 445 32.18 4.92 22.38
CA LEU A 445 32.43 3.76 21.49
C LEU A 445 33.67 4.00 20.62
N GLY A 446 33.79 5.19 20.03
CA GLY A 446 34.81 5.56 19.07
C GLY A 446 34.26 5.71 17.65
N PRO A 447 34.88 6.54 16.79
CA PRO A 447 34.36 6.82 15.45
C PRO A 447 34.18 5.57 14.58
N SER A 448 35.19 4.70 14.52
CA SER A 448 35.17 3.48 13.68
C SER A 448 34.04 2.51 14.06
N VAL A 449 33.91 2.21 15.36
CA VAL A 449 32.84 1.33 15.86
C VAL A 449 31.46 2.00 15.74
N TYR A 450 31.39 3.32 15.92
CA TYR A 450 30.14 4.07 15.77
C TYR A 450 29.59 4.00 14.34
N VAL A 451 30.42 4.25 13.31
CA VAL A 451 29.99 4.26 11.90
C VAL A 451 29.72 2.86 11.33
N SER A 452 30.26 1.80 11.94
CA SER A 452 29.96 0.42 11.55
C SER A 452 28.47 0.07 11.77
N SER A 453 27.85 0.61 12.82
CA SER A 453 26.44 0.34 13.12
C SER A 453 25.48 1.18 12.26
N PHE A 454 24.54 0.53 11.55
CA PHE A 454 23.50 1.20 10.76
C PHE A 454 22.65 2.18 11.59
N PHE A 455 22.20 1.77 12.79
CA PHE A 455 21.37 2.62 13.64
C PHE A 455 22.11 3.84 14.17
N ASN A 456 23.42 3.75 14.41
CA ASN A 456 24.23 4.89 14.82
C ASN A 456 24.45 5.86 13.64
N ARG A 457 24.70 5.35 12.41
CA ARG A 457 24.75 6.19 11.20
C ARG A 457 23.44 6.94 10.97
N PHE A 458 22.31 6.27 11.16
CA PHE A 458 20.98 6.87 11.07
C PHE A 458 20.76 7.95 12.16
N ASP A 459 21.15 7.68 13.41
CA ASP A 459 21.09 8.65 14.52
C ASP A 459 21.90 9.93 14.19
N CYS A 460 23.12 9.76 13.67
CA CYS A 460 23.95 10.87 13.22
C CYS A 460 23.28 11.69 12.11
N PHE A 461 22.70 11.02 11.10
CA PHE A 461 21.96 11.69 10.03
C PHE A 461 20.77 12.51 10.55
N VAL A 462 19.97 11.94 11.47
CA VAL A 462 18.80 12.62 12.06
C VAL A 462 19.21 13.83 12.90
N VAL A 463 20.28 13.73 13.70
CA VAL A 463 20.78 14.84 14.51
C VAL A 463 21.39 15.94 13.62
N CYS A 464 22.23 15.59 12.65
CA CYS A 464 22.83 16.56 11.73
C CYS A 464 21.75 17.27 10.89
N GLY A 465 20.75 16.54 10.40
CA GLY A 465 19.61 17.11 9.67
C GLY A 465 18.80 18.08 10.55
N GLY A 466 18.59 17.76 11.82
CA GLY A 466 17.89 18.64 12.76
C GLY A 466 18.68 19.92 13.11
N ILE A 467 20.01 19.82 13.23
CA ILE A 467 20.88 20.99 13.42
C ILE A 467 20.83 21.87 12.17
N LEU A 468 21.02 21.27 10.98
CA LEU A 468 20.95 21.97 9.71
C LEU A 468 19.62 22.71 9.54
N GLU A 469 18.50 22.03 9.81
CA GLU A 469 17.17 22.64 9.80
C GLU A 469 17.10 23.87 10.73
N THR A 470 17.50 23.71 11.99
CA THR A 470 17.42 24.79 12.99
C THR A 470 18.26 25.99 12.56
N THR A 471 19.48 25.75 12.08
CA THR A 471 20.36 26.82 11.59
C THR A 471 19.78 27.52 10.35
N LEU A 472 19.17 26.77 9.44
CA LEU A 472 18.61 27.31 8.21
C LEU A 472 17.37 28.18 8.46
N VAL A 473 16.55 27.79 9.44
CA VAL A 473 15.41 28.57 9.91
C VAL A 473 15.86 29.86 10.58
N GLU A 474 16.91 29.82 11.41
CA GLU A 474 17.45 31.02 12.09
C GLU A 474 18.12 32.00 11.12
N VAL A 475 18.72 31.51 10.04
CA VAL A 475 19.33 32.35 8.99
C VAL A 475 18.30 32.91 7.99
N GLY A 476 17.06 32.39 7.99
CA GLY A 476 16.00 32.88 7.12
C GLY A 476 16.20 32.62 5.62
N ALA A 477 17.05 31.65 5.25
CA ALA A 477 17.53 31.47 3.88
C ALA A 477 16.58 30.70 2.93
N MET A 478 15.39 30.25 3.38
CA MET A 478 14.53 29.35 2.59
C MET A 478 13.06 29.79 2.49
N GLN A 479 12.46 29.45 1.33
CA GLN A 479 11.02 29.57 1.05
C GLN A 479 10.18 28.72 2.02
N PRO A 480 8.92 29.12 2.31
CA PRO A 480 8.05 28.45 3.29
C PRO A 480 7.79 26.96 2.98
N LEU A 481 7.79 26.56 1.70
CA LEU A 481 7.64 25.15 1.29
C LEU A 481 8.83 24.27 1.72
N GLY A 482 10.06 24.79 1.62
CA GLY A 482 11.28 24.09 2.05
C GLY A 482 11.30 23.86 3.56
N ILE A 483 10.74 24.81 4.33
CA ILE A 483 10.62 24.71 5.79
C ILE A 483 9.68 23.56 6.18
N SER A 484 8.55 23.36 5.48
CA SER A 484 7.62 22.26 5.77
C SER A 484 8.25 20.87 5.53
N VAL A 485 9.02 20.69 4.46
CA VAL A 485 9.69 19.41 4.17
C VAL A 485 10.77 19.10 5.20
N LEU A 486 11.55 20.11 5.62
CA LEU A 486 12.56 19.93 6.66
C LEU A 486 11.94 19.58 8.02
N ARG A 487 10.76 20.12 8.35
CA ARG A 487 10.02 19.72 9.56
C ARG A 487 9.65 18.24 9.55
N CYS A 488 9.41 17.64 8.38
CA CYS A 488 9.17 16.19 8.27
C CYS A 488 10.41 15.35 8.63
N VAL A 489 11.63 15.87 8.49
CA VAL A 489 12.86 15.14 8.89
C VAL A 489 12.85 14.84 10.39
N ARG A 490 12.20 15.68 11.20
CA ARG A 490 12.03 15.44 12.65
C ARG A 490 11.27 14.15 12.94
N LEU A 491 10.37 13.69 12.06
CA LEU A 491 9.63 12.43 12.21
C LEU A 491 10.53 11.20 12.14
N LEU A 492 11.69 11.30 11.48
CA LEU A 492 12.66 10.21 11.43
C LEU A 492 13.17 9.84 12.84
N ARG A 493 13.01 10.71 13.84
CA ARG A 493 13.33 10.42 15.25
C ARG A 493 12.48 9.30 15.82
N ILE A 494 11.25 9.10 15.34
CA ILE A 494 10.38 7.98 15.75
C ILE A 494 11.05 6.64 15.39
N PHE A 495 11.79 6.56 14.28
CA PHE A 495 12.53 5.36 13.93
C PHE A 495 13.63 5.01 14.95
N LYS A 496 14.01 5.89 15.89
CA LYS A 496 14.89 5.48 17.00
C LYS A 496 14.28 4.36 17.84
N VAL A 497 12.95 4.26 17.94
CA VAL A 497 12.26 3.14 18.63
C VAL A 497 12.62 1.79 18.01
N THR A 498 12.89 1.73 16.69
CA THR A 498 13.21 0.48 15.98
C THR A 498 14.41 -0.25 16.58
N ARG A 499 15.42 0.47 17.07
CA ARG A 499 16.61 -0.08 17.72
C ARG A 499 16.27 -0.80 19.03
N HIS A 500 15.22 -0.35 19.71
CA HIS A 500 14.83 -0.82 21.04
C HIS A 500 13.79 -1.93 20.97
N TRP A 501 13.11 -2.08 19.83
CA TRP A 501 12.12 -3.12 19.59
C TRP A 501 12.69 -4.19 18.65
N ALA A 502 13.20 -5.28 19.23
CA ALA A 502 13.81 -6.38 18.49
C ALA A 502 12.93 -6.92 17.35
N SER A 503 11.61 -7.06 17.59
CA SER A 503 10.67 -7.49 16.55
C SER A 503 10.60 -6.53 15.36
N LEU A 504 10.64 -5.21 15.61
CA LEU A 504 10.61 -4.18 14.57
C LEU A 504 11.96 -4.08 13.86
N SER A 505 13.08 -4.16 14.58
CA SER A 505 14.42 -4.24 13.99
C SER A 505 14.56 -5.44 13.06
N ASN A 506 14.08 -6.62 13.48
CA ASN A 506 14.13 -7.84 12.67
C ASN A 506 13.24 -7.72 11.42
N LEU A 507 12.06 -7.09 11.56
CA LEU A 507 11.18 -6.82 10.42
C LEU A 507 11.86 -5.87 9.40
N VAL A 508 12.45 -4.77 9.87
CA VAL A 508 13.19 -3.83 8.99
C VAL A 508 14.36 -4.52 8.31
N ALA A 509 15.12 -5.33 9.03
CA ALA A 509 16.22 -6.10 8.45
C ALA A 509 15.73 -7.10 7.38
N SER A 510 14.64 -7.83 7.66
CA SER A 510 14.01 -8.74 6.69
C SER A 510 13.53 -8.01 5.43
N LEU A 511 12.91 -6.84 5.61
CA LEU A 511 12.45 -5.98 4.51
C LEU A 511 13.64 -5.50 3.65
N LEU A 512 14.70 -4.98 4.26
CA LEU A 512 15.89 -4.51 3.55
C LEU A 512 16.60 -5.64 2.79
N ASN A 513 16.66 -6.84 3.38
CA ASN A 513 17.26 -8.02 2.76
C ASN A 513 16.43 -8.50 1.54
N SER A 514 15.10 -8.40 1.61
CA SER A 514 14.21 -8.77 0.50
C SER A 514 14.13 -7.69 -0.60
N MET A 515 14.45 -6.42 -0.32
CA MET A 515 14.40 -5.33 -1.31
C MET A 515 15.19 -5.61 -2.58
N LYS A 516 16.34 -6.31 -2.51
CA LYS A 516 17.14 -6.63 -3.70
C LYS A 516 16.40 -7.56 -4.68
N SER A 517 15.59 -8.49 -4.17
CA SER A 517 14.74 -9.36 -4.99
C SER A 517 13.54 -8.57 -5.53
N ILE A 518 12.89 -7.81 -4.65
CA ILE A 518 11.68 -7.02 -4.93
C ILE A 518 11.95 -5.91 -5.95
N ALA A 519 13.13 -5.28 -5.93
CA ALA A 519 13.49 -4.18 -6.82
C ALA A 519 13.36 -4.55 -8.31
N SER A 520 13.71 -5.79 -8.67
CA SER A 520 13.57 -6.26 -10.05
C SER A 520 12.10 -6.41 -10.50
N LEU A 521 11.22 -6.80 -9.58
CA LEU A 521 9.78 -6.89 -9.81
C LEU A 521 9.11 -5.52 -9.80
N LEU A 522 9.50 -4.62 -8.88
CA LEU A 522 9.03 -3.23 -8.86
C LEU A 522 9.43 -2.49 -10.13
N LEU A 523 10.64 -2.73 -10.65
CA LEU A 523 11.06 -2.17 -11.92
C LEU A 523 10.18 -2.66 -13.09
N LEU A 524 9.80 -3.95 -13.10
CA LEU A 524 8.90 -4.49 -14.11
C LEU A 524 7.49 -3.89 -13.99
N LEU A 525 6.95 -3.76 -12.77
CA LEU A 525 5.66 -3.12 -12.53
C LEU A 525 5.69 -1.66 -12.95
N PHE A 526 6.74 -0.92 -12.60
CA PHE A 526 6.91 0.47 -13.01
C PHE A 526 7.02 0.60 -14.54
N LEU A 527 7.75 -0.30 -15.20
CA LEU A 527 7.81 -0.36 -16.66
C LEU A 527 6.43 -0.63 -17.28
N PHE A 528 5.65 -1.54 -16.70
CA PHE A 528 4.28 -1.82 -17.13
C PHE A 528 3.39 -0.58 -17.00
N ILE A 529 3.47 0.14 -15.87
CA ILE A 529 2.75 1.40 -15.66
C ILE A 529 3.15 2.42 -16.72
N ILE A 530 4.45 2.64 -16.96
CA ILE A 530 4.93 3.57 -17.99
C ILE A 530 4.37 3.24 -19.37
N ILE A 531 4.40 1.97 -19.78
CA ILE A 531 3.91 1.54 -21.10
C ILE A 531 2.42 1.87 -21.24
N PHE A 532 1.61 1.55 -20.23
CA PHE A 532 0.17 1.84 -20.26
C PHE A 532 -0.11 3.34 -20.16
N SER A 533 0.65 4.11 -19.39
CA SER A 533 0.48 5.57 -19.32
C SER A 533 0.79 6.22 -20.66
N LEU A 534 1.88 5.84 -21.32
CA LEU A 534 2.21 6.33 -22.66
C LEU A 534 1.19 5.87 -23.70
N LEU A 535 0.67 4.64 -23.60
CA LEU A 535 -0.36 4.14 -24.52
C LEU A 535 -1.67 4.92 -24.31
N GLY A 536 -2.03 5.19 -23.06
CA GLY A 536 -3.16 6.02 -22.69
C GLY A 536 -3.03 7.45 -23.24
N MET A 537 -1.84 8.06 -23.16
CA MET A 537 -1.59 9.37 -23.79
C MET A 537 -1.80 9.34 -25.31
N GLN A 538 -1.37 8.27 -26.00
CA GLN A 538 -1.57 8.14 -27.45
C GLN A 538 -3.04 7.89 -27.84
N LEU A 539 -3.79 7.19 -26.98
CA LEU A 539 -5.21 6.88 -27.23
C LEU A 539 -6.16 8.01 -26.80
N PHE A 540 -5.89 8.68 -25.68
CA PHE A 540 -6.83 9.57 -25.00
C PHE A 540 -6.31 10.99 -24.79
N GLY A 541 -5.04 11.27 -25.04
CA GLY A 541 -4.45 12.57 -24.79
C GLY A 541 -5.16 13.68 -25.56
N GLY A 542 -5.57 14.73 -24.85
CA GLY A 542 -6.32 15.86 -25.41
C GLY A 542 -7.79 15.56 -25.73
N LYS A 543 -8.29 14.33 -25.52
CA LYS A 543 -9.66 13.94 -25.91
C LYS A 543 -10.69 13.98 -24.79
N PHE A 544 -10.28 14.21 -23.53
CA PHE A 544 -11.17 14.19 -22.36
C PHE A 544 -11.87 15.55 -22.11
N ASN A 545 -11.89 16.44 -23.11
CA ASN A 545 -12.51 17.74 -23.04
C ASN A 545 -13.93 17.69 -23.63
N PHE A 546 -14.91 17.28 -22.81
CA PHE A 546 -16.30 17.09 -23.24
C PHE A 546 -17.14 18.37 -23.12
N ASP A 547 -17.00 19.08 -22.00
CA ASP A 547 -17.72 20.32 -21.69
C ASP A 547 -16.74 21.31 -21.05
N GLN A 548 -16.77 22.58 -21.47
CA GLN A 548 -15.85 23.62 -20.96
C GLN A 548 -16.04 23.92 -19.46
N THR A 549 -17.16 23.51 -18.86
CA THR A 549 -17.55 23.86 -17.48
C THR A 549 -17.19 22.79 -16.44
N GLN A 550 -16.87 21.55 -16.82
CA GLN A 550 -16.45 20.50 -15.89
C GLN A 550 -15.10 19.90 -16.27
N THR A 551 -14.07 20.27 -15.53
CA THR A 551 -12.73 19.70 -15.73
C THR A 551 -12.65 18.29 -15.12
N LYS A 552 -12.38 17.29 -15.96
CA LYS A 552 -12.08 15.94 -15.48
C LYS A 552 -10.67 15.92 -14.89
N ARG A 553 -10.52 15.35 -13.69
CA ARG A 553 -9.22 15.30 -13.00
C ARG A 553 -8.34 14.15 -13.50
N SER A 554 -8.90 12.97 -13.75
CA SER A 554 -8.15 11.79 -14.18
C SER A 554 -8.03 11.71 -15.70
N THR A 555 -7.07 12.46 -16.28
CA THR A 555 -6.85 12.56 -17.73
C THR A 555 -5.51 11.96 -18.19
N PHE A 556 -5.35 11.86 -19.51
CA PHE A 556 -4.14 11.36 -20.15
C PHE A 556 -3.38 12.46 -20.92
N ASP A 557 -3.54 13.72 -20.52
CA ASP A 557 -3.00 14.88 -21.26
C ASP A 557 -1.51 15.10 -21.00
N THR A 558 -1.02 14.71 -19.81
CA THR A 558 0.40 14.80 -19.46
C THR A 558 0.90 13.47 -18.90
N PHE A 559 2.20 13.20 -19.05
CA PHE A 559 2.78 11.95 -18.57
C PHE A 559 2.63 11.71 -17.06
N PRO A 560 2.87 12.69 -16.16
CA PRO A 560 2.63 12.49 -14.73
C PRO A 560 1.16 12.23 -14.40
N GLN A 561 0.23 12.91 -15.08
CA GLN A 561 -1.20 12.69 -14.84
C GLN A 561 -1.64 11.31 -15.34
N ALA A 562 -1.19 10.90 -16.54
CA ALA A 562 -1.41 9.57 -17.08
C ALA A 562 -0.80 8.47 -16.19
N LEU A 563 0.33 8.73 -15.52
CA LEU A 563 0.92 7.83 -14.53
C LEU A 563 0.00 7.64 -13.32
N LEU A 564 -0.56 8.72 -12.80
CA LEU A 564 -1.50 8.69 -11.68
C LEU A 564 -2.82 8.01 -12.06
N THR A 565 -3.36 8.31 -13.24
CA THR A 565 -4.61 7.68 -13.73
C THR A 565 -4.44 6.18 -13.95
N VAL A 566 -3.31 5.73 -14.52
CA VAL A 566 -3.01 4.29 -14.62
C VAL A 566 -2.85 3.66 -13.24
N PHE A 567 -2.18 4.35 -12.31
CA PHE A 567 -2.06 3.87 -10.93
C PHE A 567 -3.42 3.74 -10.24
N GLN A 568 -4.33 4.71 -10.40
CA GLN A 568 -5.71 4.67 -9.92
C GLN A 568 -6.48 3.46 -10.49
N ILE A 569 -6.35 3.19 -11.80
CA ILE A 569 -6.98 2.01 -12.41
C ILE A 569 -6.41 0.70 -11.82
N LEU A 570 -5.11 0.67 -11.49
CA LEU A 570 -4.47 -0.50 -10.88
C LEU A 570 -4.87 -0.73 -9.43
N THR A 571 -5.20 0.32 -8.66
CA THR A 571 -5.76 0.16 -7.31
C THR A 571 -7.21 -0.35 -7.37
N GLY A 572 -7.87 -0.17 -8.50
CA GLY A 572 -9.27 -0.56 -8.72
C GLY A 572 -10.27 0.46 -8.18
N GLU A 573 -9.83 1.67 -7.90
CA GLU A 573 -10.64 2.78 -7.40
C GLU A 573 -11.11 3.66 -8.56
N ASP A 574 -12.42 3.87 -8.70
CA ASP A 574 -13.05 4.72 -9.73
C ASP A 574 -12.59 4.40 -11.18
N TRP A 575 -12.09 3.17 -11.42
CA TRP A 575 -11.55 2.78 -12.73
C TRP A 575 -12.62 2.75 -13.82
N ASN A 576 -13.87 2.48 -13.42
CA ASN A 576 -15.06 2.47 -14.25
C ASN A 576 -15.39 3.88 -14.76
N VAL A 577 -15.22 4.93 -13.94
CA VAL A 577 -15.46 6.32 -14.33
C VAL A 577 -14.48 6.74 -15.43
N VAL A 578 -13.19 6.43 -15.26
CA VAL A 578 -12.16 6.70 -16.27
C VAL A 578 -12.43 5.93 -17.57
N MET A 579 -12.96 4.71 -17.47
CA MET A 579 -13.39 3.93 -18.64
C MET A 579 -14.57 4.59 -19.35
N TYR A 580 -15.56 5.11 -18.61
CA TYR A 580 -16.71 5.80 -19.21
C TYR A 580 -16.27 7.04 -19.99
N ASP A 581 -15.42 7.87 -19.39
CA ASP A 581 -14.83 9.04 -20.05
C ASP A 581 -14.05 8.61 -21.31
N GLY A 582 -13.30 7.51 -21.23
CA GLY A 582 -12.61 6.93 -22.39
C GLY A 582 -13.53 6.48 -23.54
N ILE A 583 -14.68 5.88 -23.23
CA ILE A 583 -15.67 5.46 -24.24
C ILE A 583 -16.36 6.69 -24.85
N MET A 584 -16.72 7.68 -24.02
CA MET A 584 -17.35 8.92 -24.48
C MET A 584 -16.42 9.73 -25.40
N ALA A 585 -15.10 9.70 -25.16
CA ALA A 585 -14.08 10.36 -25.99
C ALA A 585 -14.07 9.89 -27.46
N TYR A 586 -14.62 8.70 -27.71
CA TYR A 586 -14.68 8.09 -29.05
C TYR A 586 -16.09 8.07 -29.65
N GLY A 587 -16.98 8.95 -29.17
CA GLY A 587 -18.35 9.10 -29.70
C GLY A 587 -19.40 8.26 -28.98
N GLY A 588 -19.10 7.77 -27.77
CA GLY A 588 -20.08 7.11 -26.89
C GLY A 588 -20.20 5.58 -27.08
N PRO A 589 -21.30 4.96 -26.62
CA PRO A 589 -21.47 3.50 -26.55
C PRO A 589 -21.78 2.86 -27.92
N PHE A 590 -21.12 3.31 -28.98
CA PHE A 590 -21.24 2.76 -30.34
C PHE A 590 -19.91 2.15 -30.78
N PHE A 591 -19.95 1.29 -31.80
CA PHE A 591 -18.71 0.84 -32.45
C PHE A 591 -18.17 2.00 -33.31
N PRO A 592 -16.89 2.42 -33.18
CA PRO A 592 -15.75 1.73 -32.55
C PRO A 592 -15.43 2.09 -31.10
N GLY A 593 -16.06 3.10 -30.49
CA GLY A 593 -15.77 3.58 -29.13
C GLY A 593 -15.85 2.50 -28.05
N MET A 594 -16.73 1.50 -28.20
CA MET A 594 -16.78 0.36 -27.29
C MET A 594 -15.51 -0.52 -27.29
N LEU A 595 -14.70 -0.53 -28.34
CA LEU A 595 -13.44 -1.29 -28.36
C LEU A 595 -12.41 -0.73 -27.37
N VAL A 596 -12.55 0.54 -27.00
CA VAL A 596 -11.68 1.23 -26.05
C VAL A 596 -11.74 0.59 -24.67
N CYS A 597 -12.88 0.02 -24.27
CA CYS A 597 -13.01 -0.63 -22.96
C CYS A 597 -12.00 -1.79 -22.78
N VAL A 598 -11.55 -2.41 -23.88
CA VAL A 598 -10.55 -3.48 -23.89
C VAL A 598 -9.21 -2.99 -23.31
N TYR A 599 -8.82 -1.73 -23.55
CA TYR A 599 -7.63 -1.15 -22.93
C TYR A 599 -7.72 -1.19 -21.40
N PHE A 600 -8.84 -0.73 -20.84
CA PHE A 600 -9.07 -0.69 -19.38
C PHE A 600 -9.16 -2.10 -18.78
N ILE A 601 -9.86 -3.02 -19.45
CA ILE A 601 -9.98 -4.42 -19.01
C ILE A 601 -8.60 -5.10 -18.99
N ILE A 602 -7.79 -4.93 -20.04
CA ILE A 602 -6.43 -5.49 -20.10
C ILE A 602 -5.55 -4.87 -19.03
N LEU A 603 -5.59 -3.55 -18.86
CA LEU A 603 -4.84 -2.84 -17.83
C LEU A 603 -5.19 -3.38 -16.43
N PHE A 604 -6.49 -3.47 -16.13
CA PHE A 604 -6.97 -3.97 -14.84
C PHE A 604 -6.56 -5.43 -14.62
N ILE A 605 -6.80 -6.33 -15.57
CA ILE A 605 -6.50 -7.77 -15.41
C ILE A 605 -5.00 -8.01 -15.37
N CYS A 606 -4.25 -7.55 -16.37
CA CYS A 606 -2.81 -7.81 -16.46
C CYS A 606 -2.05 -7.09 -15.36
N GLY A 607 -2.42 -5.84 -15.08
CA GLY A 607 -1.82 -5.04 -14.03
C GLY A 607 -2.06 -5.64 -12.64
N ASN A 608 -3.29 -6.04 -12.32
CA ASN A 608 -3.57 -6.75 -11.07
C ASN A 608 -2.93 -8.13 -11.03
N CYS A 609 -2.76 -8.83 -12.15
CA CYS A 609 -2.00 -10.08 -12.18
C CYS A 609 -0.52 -9.88 -11.83
N ILE A 610 0.11 -8.79 -12.31
CA ILE A 610 1.49 -8.42 -11.97
C ILE A 610 1.58 -7.94 -10.51
N LEU A 611 0.66 -7.08 -10.07
CA LEU A 611 0.60 -6.57 -8.69
C LEU A 611 0.35 -7.68 -7.68
N ARG A 612 -0.53 -8.63 -7.98
CA ARG A 612 -0.79 -9.80 -7.14
C ARG A 612 0.33 -10.84 -7.24
N ALA A 613 1.05 -10.93 -8.36
CA ALA A 613 2.32 -11.65 -8.40
C ALA A 613 3.35 -10.99 -7.46
N LEU A 614 3.36 -9.67 -7.31
CA LEU A 614 4.19 -8.98 -6.31
C LEU A 614 3.70 -9.30 -4.87
N GLY A 615 2.40 -9.18 -4.60
CA GLY A 615 1.78 -9.45 -3.29
C GLY A 615 1.93 -10.90 -2.82
N GLY A 616 1.74 -11.88 -3.71
CA GLY A 616 1.93 -13.31 -3.40
C GLY A 616 3.38 -13.72 -3.13
N TRP A 617 4.37 -12.95 -3.62
CA TRP A 617 5.79 -13.12 -3.28
C TRP A 617 6.20 -12.35 -2.02
N ILE A 618 5.46 -11.30 -1.64
CA ILE A 618 5.67 -10.52 -0.41
C ILE A 618 4.97 -11.16 0.80
N VAL A 619 3.84 -11.86 0.59
CA VAL A 619 3.06 -12.53 1.64
C VAL A 619 3.09 -14.09 1.54
N PRO A 620 4.25 -14.78 1.39
CA PRO A 620 4.33 -16.20 1.75
C PRO A 620 4.40 -16.40 3.26
N GLU A 621 4.66 -15.34 4.04
CA GLU A 621 5.24 -15.43 5.38
C GLU A 621 4.24 -15.54 6.52
N LEU A 622 2.92 -15.33 6.30
CA LEU A 622 1.98 -15.22 7.42
C LEU A 622 0.87 -16.27 7.51
N THR A 623 0.55 -17.01 6.46
CA THR A 623 -0.72 -17.76 6.46
C THR A 623 -0.61 -19.26 6.80
N PRO A 624 0.37 -20.05 6.33
CA PRO A 624 0.37 -21.48 6.65
C PRO A 624 0.95 -21.80 8.04
N ASP A 625 1.98 -21.09 8.50
CA ASP A 625 2.66 -21.40 9.77
C ASP A 625 1.84 -20.95 10.99
N ILE A 626 1.09 -19.84 10.88
CA ILE A 626 0.17 -19.39 11.93
C ILE A 626 -1.00 -20.38 12.02
N LEU A 627 -1.65 -20.72 10.91
CA LEU A 627 -2.78 -21.66 10.94
C LEU A 627 -2.35 -23.04 11.42
N LEU A 628 -1.19 -23.56 11.02
CA LEU A 628 -0.69 -24.86 11.46
C LEU A 628 -0.23 -24.86 12.92
N ASN A 629 0.47 -23.82 13.39
CA ASN A 629 0.88 -23.73 14.80
C ASN A 629 -0.31 -23.42 15.73
N VAL A 630 -1.31 -22.69 15.26
CA VAL A 630 -2.60 -22.51 15.96
C VAL A 630 -3.39 -23.81 15.97
N PHE A 631 -3.48 -24.54 14.85
CA PHE A 631 -4.14 -25.86 14.83
C PHE A 631 -3.41 -26.88 15.70
N LEU A 632 -2.07 -26.86 15.73
CA LEU A 632 -1.25 -27.74 16.55
C LEU A 632 -1.32 -27.37 18.03
N ALA A 633 -1.29 -26.07 18.38
CA ALA A 633 -1.51 -25.60 19.75
C ALA A 633 -2.93 -25.94 20.25
N ILE A 634 -3.95 -25.80 19.39
CA ILE A 634 -5.34 -26.19 19.71
C ILE A 634 -5.48 -27.71 19.80
N ALA A 635 -4.80 -28.49 18.96
CA ALA A 635 -4.82 -29.95 19.04
C ALA A 635 -4.06 -30.45 20.30
N VAL A 636 -2.97 -29.79 20.68
CA VAL A 636 -2.18 -30.07 21.90
C VAL A 636 -2.94 -29.65 23.17
N ASP A 637 -3.66 -28.52 23.17
CA ASP A 637 -4.51 -28.09 24.30
C ASP A 637 -5.80 -28.93 24.42
N ASN A 638 -6.34 -29.46 23.31
CA ASN A 638 -7.48 -30.39 23.32
C ASN A 638 -7.09 -31.81 23.76
N LEU A 639 -5.80 -32.18 23.72
CA LEU A 639 -5.31 -33.42 24.34
C LEU A 639 -5.08 -33.29 25.85
N ALA A 640 -5.02 -32.06 26.38
CA ALA A 640 -4.81 -31.78 27.81
C ALA A 640 -6.08 -31.37 28.58
N SER A 641 -7.22 -31.25 27.91
CA SER A 641 -8.49 -30.82 28.53
C SER A 641 -9.46 -31.99 28.77
N GLY A 642 -8.99 -33.00 29.49
CA GLY A 642 -9.80 -34.12 29.98
C GLY A 642 -9.97 -34.04 31.49
N ASP A 643 -10.53 -32.95 32.01
CA ASP A 643 -10.70 -32.78 33.45
C ASP A 643 -12.04 -33.35 33.93
N ALA A 644 -12.07 -34.68 34.11
CA ALA A 644 -13.12 -35.38 34.85
C ALA A 644 -12.88 -35.22 36.35
N GLY A 645 -13.23 -34.04 36.88
CA GLY A 645 -13.24 -33.79 38.32
C GLY A 645 -14.39 -34.53 39.00
N THR A 646 -14.11 -35.68 39.61
CA THR A 646 -14.97 -36.30 40.62
C THR A 646 -14.95 -35.46 41.88
N ASP A 647 -16.09 -34.91 42.29
CA ASP A 647 -16.19 -34.23 43.59
C ASP A 647 -17.43 -34.71 44.35
N LYS A 648 -17.15 -35.31 45.51
CA LYS A 648 -18.09 -35.89 46.46
C LYS A 648 -18.91 -34.80 47.14
N ASP A 649 -20.16 -35.16 47.42
CA ASP A 649 -21.17 -34.42 48.19
C ASP A 649 -21.58 -33.04 47.64
N LYS A 650 -22.85 -32.66 47.79
CA LYS A 650 -23.55 -31.71 46.88
C LYS A 650 -25.06 -32.04 46.87
N GLY A 651 -25.90 -31.27 47.58
CA GLY A 651 -27.34 -31.54 47.84
C GLY A 651 -28.23 -31.75 46.60
N ARG A 652 -29.42 -32.36 46.81
CA ARG A 652 -30.35 -32.83 45.75
C ARG A 652 -30.71 -31.77 44.71
N LEU A 653 -30.92 -30.52 45.14
CA LEU A 653 -31.28 -29.40 44.25
C LEU A 653 -30.19 -29.08 43.23
N ARG A 654 -28.92 -29.09 43.65
CA ARG A 654 -27.78 -28.80 42.77
C ARG A 654 -27.54 -29.92 41.75
N LYS A 655 -27.78 -31.18 42.14
CA LYS A 655 -27.75 -32.33 41.22
C LYS A 655 -28.87 -32.25 40.17
N ALA A 656 -30.08 -31.89 40.57
CA ALA A 656 -31.20 -31.70 39.64
C ALA A 656 -30.95 -30.55 38.64
N CYS A 657 -30.45 -29.40 39.12
CA CYS A 657 -30.08 -28.27 38.28
C CYS A 657 -28.94 -28.63 37.32
N HIS A 658 -27.96 -29.41 37.78
CA HIS A 658 -26.87 -29.90 36.93
C HIS A 658 -27.40 -30.80 35.80
N THR A 659 -28.30 -31.75 36.10
CA THR A 659 -28.93 -32.60 35.07
C THR A 659 -29.74 -31.79 34.07
N LEU A 660 -30.45 -30.75 34.53
CA LEU A 660 -31.26 -29.89 33.66
C LEU A 660 -30.42 -29.05 32.68
N ILE A 661 -29.35 -28.40 33.17
CA ILE A 661 -28.51 -27.51 32.34
C ILE A 661 -27.76 -28.28 31.25
N HIS A 662 -27.33 -29.52 31.54
CA HIS A 662 -26.62 -30.36 30.58
C HIS A 662 -27.54 -31.11 29.61
N HIS A 663 -28.87 -30.99 29.75
CA HIS A 663 -29.81 -31.67 28.88
C HIS A 663 -29.82 -31.05 27.47
N HIS A 664 -29.81 -31.90 26.43
CA HIS A 664 -29.72 -31.45 25.04
C HIS A 664 -30.97 -30.63 24.61
N ILE A 665 -32.15 -30.96 25.15
CA ILE A 665 -33.38 -30.19 24.89
C ILE A 665 -33.27 -28.79 25.49
N PHE A 666 -32.73 -28.65 26.71
CA PHE A 666 -32.57 -27.34 27.35
C PHE A 666 -31.59 -26.47 26.57
N THR A 667 -30.48 -27.05 26.09
CA THR A 667 -29.49 -26.33 25.29
C THR A 667 -30.06 -25.84 23.96
N ASN A 668 -30.78 -26.69 23.23
CA ASN A 668 -31.41 -26.32 21.95
C ASN A 668 -32.52 -25.27 22.14
N LEU A 669 -33.32 -25.39 23.20
CA LEU A 669 -34.40 -24.46 23.51
C LEU A 669 -33.87 -23.06 23.84
N ILE A 670 -32.79 -22.95 24.62
CA ILE A 670 -32.13 -21.66 24.86
C ILE A 670 -31.56 -21.07 23.55
N LEU A 671 -30.99 -21.90 22.67
CA LEU A 671 -30.50 -21.43 21.37
C LEU A 671 -31.63 -20.86 20.50
N VAL A 672 -32.79 -21.54 20.45
CA VAL A 672 -33.98 -21.04 19.74
C VAL A 672 -34.43 -19.69 20.32
N PHE A 673 -34.45 -19.53 21.64
CA PHE A 673 -34.78 -18.23 22.25
C PHE A 673 -33.75 -17.14 21.99
N ILE A 674 -32.46 -17.48 21.87
CA ILE A 674 -31.43 -16.51 21.43
C ILE A 674 -31.73 -16.03 20.00
N ILE A 675 -32.08 -16.95 19.08
CA ILE A 675 -32.41 -16.62 17.69
C ILE A 675 -33.68 -15.74 17.66
N LEU A 676 -34.76 -16.16 18.33
CA LEU A 676 -36.01 -15.39 18.38
C LEU A 676 -35.83 -14.01 19.01
N SER A 677 -35.01 -13.89 20.05
CA SER A 677 -34.67 -12.60 20.67
C SER A 677 -33.79 -11.72 19.78
N SER A 678 -33.02 -12.31 18.87
CA SER A 678 -32.24 -11.57 17.87
C SER A 678 -33.14 -11.08 16.72
N VAL A 679 -34.09 -11.91 16.29
CA VAL A 679 -35.11 -11.54 15.29
C VAL A 679 -36.03 -10.45 15.83
N SER A 680 -36.42 -10.49 17.10
CA SER A 680 -37.25 -9.44 17.71
C SER A 680 -36.53 -8.09 17.72
N LEU A 681 -35.22 -8.08 17.96
CA LEU A 681 -34.40 -6.86 17.88
C LEU A 681 -34.32 -6.32 16.44
N ALA A 682 -34.16 -7.20 15.45
CA ALA A 682 -34.13 -6.80 14.03
C ALA A 682 -35.48 -6.29 13.52
N ALA A 683 -36.59 -6.69 14.14
CA ALA A 683 -37.94 -6.28 13.78
C ALA A 683 -38.39 -4.94 14.38
N GLU A 684 -37.58 -4.33 15.26
CA GLU A 684 -37.90 -3.06 15.94
C GLU A 684 -38.01 -1.91 14.93
N ASP A 685 -39.01 -1.04 15.11
CA ASP A 685 -39.17 0.19 14.33
C ASP A 685 -38.34 1.33 14.95
N PRO A 686 -37.25 1.80 14.32
CA PRO A 686 -36.42 2.86 14.89
C PRO A 686 -37.09 4.24 14.81
N ILE A 687 -38.06 4.44 13.92
CA ILE A 687 -38.69 5.76 13.67
C ILE A 687 -39.89 5.95 14.60
N ARG A 688 -40.73 4.92 14.73
CA ARG A 688 -41.99 5.00 15.51
C ARG A 688 -41.88 4.24 16.82
N ALA A 689 -41.35 4.89 17.84
CA ALA A 689 -41.16 4.34 19.19
C ALA A 689 -42.47 3.79 19.81
N HIS A 690 -43.61 4.45 19.57
CA HIS A 690 -44.94 4.05 20.08
C HIS A 690 -45.76 3.19 19.10
N SER A 691 -45.13 2.55 18.10
CA SER A 691 -45.85 1.66 17.20
C SER A 691 -46.39 0.42 17.93
N PHE A 692 -47.54 -0.11 17.48
CA PHE A 692 -48.10 -1.37 17.98
C PHE A 692 -47.09 -2.52 17.90
N ARG A 693 -46.30 -2.55 16.81
CA ARG A 693 -45.18 -3.47 16.63
C ARG A 693 -44.17 -3.38 17.77
N ASN A 694 -43.69 -2.18 18.09
CA ASN A 694 -42.72 -2.00 19.18
C ASN A 694 -43.30 -2.35 20.55
N HIS A 695 -44.61 -2.12 20.76
CA HIS A 695 -45.26 -2.52 22.00
C HIS A 695 -45.30 -4.04 22.17
N ILE A 696 -45.63 -4.79 21.10
CA ILE A 696 -45.57 -6.26 21.10
C ILE A 696 -44.13 -6.76 21.28
N LEU A 697 -43.18 -6.19 20.55
CA LEU A 697 -41.77 -6.56 20.66
C LEU A 697 -41.23 -6.30 22.07
N GLY A 698 -41.70 -5.25 22.74
CA GLY A 698 -41.40 -4.97 24.15
C GLY A 698 -41.85 -6.08 25.10
N TYR A 699 -43.02 -6.67 24.89
CA TYR A 699 -43.49 -7.83 25.68
C TYR A 699 -42.63 -9.07 25.44
N PHE A 700 -42.25 -9.34 24.18
CA PHE A 700 -41.32 -10.43 23.88
C PHE A 700 -39.95 -10.21 24.54
N ASP A 701 -39.46 -8.97 24.54
CA ASP A 701 -38.21 -8.59 25.19
C ASP A 701 -38.23 -8.85 26.71
N TYR A 702 -39.37 -8.58 27.37
CA TYR A 702 -39.57 -8.93 28.77
C TYR A 702 -39.52 -10.46 28.97
N ALA A 703 -40.27 -11.21 28.16
CA ALA A 703 -40.31 -12.67 28.24
C ALA A 703 -38.92 -13.31 28.02
N PHE A 704 -38.18 -12.89 27.00
CA PHE A 704 -36.84 -13.40 26.72
C PHE A 704 -35.87 -13.05 27.85
N THR A 705 -35.89 -11.82 28.36
CA THR A 705 -35.01 -11.41 29.46
C THR A 705 -35.29 -12.22 30.73
N SER A 706 -36.56 -12.51 31.04
CA SER A 706 -36.92 -13.38 32.16
C SER A 706 -36.37 -14.80 31.99
N ILE A 707 -36.55 -15.41 30.80
CA ILE A 707 -36.04 -16.75 30.50
C ILE A 707 -34.51 -16.80 30.66
N PHE A 708 -33.80 -15.80 30.16
CA PHE A 708 -32.35 -15.71 30.28
C PHE A 708 -31.88 -15.43 31.72
N THR A 709 -32.66 -14.67 32.49
CA THR A 709 -32.38 -14.48 33.92
C THR A 709 -32.46 -15.80 34.68
N VAL A 710 -33.49 -16.62 34.41
CA VAL A 710 -33.61 -17.97 34.99
C VAL A 710 -32.45 -18.87 34.58
N GLU A 711 -32.03 -18.83 33.31
CA GLU A 711 -30.85 -19.56 32.83
C GLU A 711 -29.58 -19.19 33.61
N ILE A 712 -29.32 -17.90 33.82
CA ILE A 712 -28.17 -17.43 34.59
C ILE A 712 -28.24 -17.87 36.05
N LEU A 713 -29.41 -17.75 36.69
CA LEU A 713 -29.60 -18.18 38.07
C LEU A 713 -29.36 -19.69 38.22
N LEU A 714 -29.88 -20.51 37.30
CA LEU A 714 -29.60 -21.95 37.26
C LEU A 714 -28.09 -22.22 37.11
N LYS A 715 -27.39 -21.52 36.21
CA LYS A 715 -25.93 -21.64 36.07
C LYS A 715 -25.17 -21.24 37.33
N MET A 716 -25.55 -20.15 38.00
CA MET A 716 -24.90 -19.68 39.23
C MET A 716 -25.11 -20.65 40.41
N THR A 717 -26.24 -21.34 40.49
CA THR A 717 -26.47 -22.36 41.55
C THR A 717 -25.65 -23.64 41.34
N VAL A 718 -25.38 -24.02 40.09
CA VAL A 718 -24.57 -25.21 39.76
C VAL A 718 -23.07 -24.92 39.85
N PHE A 719 -22.65 -23.85 39.18
CA PHE A 719 -21.25 -23.46 39.03
C PHE A 719 -20.76 -22.46 40.06
N GLY A 720 -21.55 -22.04 41.06
CA GLY A 720 -21.19 -21.04 42.09
C GLY A 720 -20.80 -19.64 41.55
N ALA A 721 -20.97 -18.59 42.38
CA ALA A 721 -20.82 -17.21 41.92
C ALA A 721 -19.34 -16.75 41.78
N PHE A 722 -18.53 -16.81 42.85
CA PHE A 722 -17.22 -16.14 42.86
C PHE A 722 -16.03 -16.92 43.47
N LEU A 723 -16.22 -17.91 44.36
CA LEU A 723 -15.16 -18.33 45.30
C LEU A 723 -14.34 -19.60 44.92
N HIS A 724 -14.72 -20.40 43.92
CA HIS A 724 -14.00 -21.65 43.56
C HIS A 724 -13.42 -21.62 42.14
N ARG A 725 -12.44 -22.51 41.86
CA ARG A 725 -11.69 -22.55 40.58
C ARG A 725 -12.54 -22.80 39.32
N GLY A 726 -13.81 -23.21 39.46
CA GLY A 726 -14.80 -23.37 38.38
C GLY A 726 -15.94 -22.35 38.37
N SER A 727 -15.79 -21.20 39.06
CA SER A 727 -16.89 -20.23 39.26
C SER A 727 -17.40 -19.61 37.96
N PHE A 728 -18.71 -19.35 37.91
CA PHE A 728 -19.41 -18.79 36.76
C PHE A 728 -18.75 -17.52 36.20
N CYS A 729 -18.37 -16.56 37.06
CA CYS A 729 -17.83 -15.25 36.66
C CYS A 729 -16.37 -15.25 36.20
N ARG A 730 -15.65 -16.38 36.26
CA ARG A 730 -14.24 -16.47 35.83
C ARG A 730 -14.09 -16.76 34.33
N SER A 731 -15.13 -17.31 33.70
CA SER A 731 -15.17 -17.51 32.24
C SER A 731 -15.64 -16.24 31.54
N TRP A 732 -14.85 -15.74 30.59
CA TRP A 732 -15.15 -14.51 29.86
C TRP A 732 -16.47 -14.58 29.07
N PHE A 733 -16.83 -15.75 28.55
CA PHE A 733 -18.10 -15.96 27.85
C PHE A 733 -19.32 -15.96 28.78
N ASN A 734 -19.16 -16.46 30.01
CA ASN A 734 -20.21 -16.42 31.02
C ASN A 734 -20.39 -15.01 31.59
N LEU A 735 -19.31 -14.24 31.68
CA LEU A 735 -19.34 -12.82 32.04
C LEU A 735 -20.09 -11.99 30.98
N LEU A 736 -19.92 -12.31 29.69
CA LEU A 736 -20.71 -11.72 28.60
C LEU A 736 -22.20 -12.05 28.74
N ASP A 737 -22.54 -13.33 28.98
CA ASP A 737 -23.93 -13.74 29.22
C ASP A 737 -24.56 -12.97 30.40
N LEU A 738 -23.81 -12.78 31.49
CA LEU A 738 -24.23 -12.00 32.66
C LEU A 738 -24.45 -10.53 32.30
N LEU A 739 -23.48 -9.91 31.62
CA LEU A 739 -23.53 -8.50 31.23
C LEU A 739 -24.76 -8.19 30.37
N VAL A 740 -25.07 -9.04 29.38
CA VAL A 740 -26.24 -8.87 28.50
C VAL A 740 -27.56 -8.90 29.28
N VAL A 741 -27.70 -9.83 30.22
CA VAL A 741 -28.90 -9.95 31.05
C VAL A 741 -29.00 -8.78 32.03
N SER A 742 -27.90 -8.39 32.68
CA SER A 742 -27.86 -7.24 33.59
C SER A 742 -28.22 -5.92 32.89
N VAL A 743 -27.67 -5.65 31.71
CA VAL A 743 -28.01 -4.47 30.90
C VAL A 743 -29.49 -4.46 30.53
N SER A 744 -30.05 -5.62 30.15
CA SER A 744 -31.47 -5.73 29.79
C SER A 744 -32.39 -5.43 30.99
N LEU A 745 -32.06 -5.94 32.18
CA LEU A 745 -32.80 -5.67 33.41
C LEU A 745 -32.73 -4.21 33.85
N ILE A 746 -31.53 -3.60 33.83
CA ILE A 746 -31.33 -2.18 34.17
C ILE A 746 -32.13 -1.29 33.21
N SER A 747 -32.14 -1.64 31.92
CA SER A 747 -32.88 -0.89 30.92
C SER A 747 -34.40 -0.95 31.10
N PHE A 748 -34.96 -1.93 31.83
CA PHE A 748 -36.37 -1.96 32.21
C PHE A 748 -36.66 -1.17 33.49
N GLY A 749 -35.72 -1.19 34.45
CA GLY A 749 -35.86 -0.49 35.73
C GLY A 749 -35.77 1.04 35.63
N ILE A 750 -35.08 1.56 34.62
CA ILE A 750 -34.95 3.01 34.39
C ILE A 750 -36.01 3.47 33.39
N HIS A 751 -37.16 3.93 33.91
CA HIS A 751 -38.27 4.44 33.09
C HIS A 751 -38.08 5.88 32.60
N SER A 752 -37.04 6.59 33.09
CA SER A 752 -36.74 7.95 32.65
C SER A 752 -36.06 7.94 31.29
N SER A 753 -36.79 8.38 30.26
CA SER A 753 -36.32 8.56 28.88
C SER A 753 -35.38 9.75 28.70
N ALA A 754 -35.19 10.57 29.73
CA ALA A 754 -34.45 11.84 29.65
C ALA A 754 -32.92 11.70 29.70
N ILE A 755 -32.37 10.53 30.07
CA ILE A 755 -30.92 10.37 30.25
C ILE A 755 -30.31 9.69 29.02
N SER A 756 -29.31 10.33 28.39
CA SER A 756 -28.52 9.80 27.27
C SER A 756 -27.95 8.40 27.53
N VAL A 757 -27.65 8.09 28.79
CA VAL A 757 -27.19 6.77 29.27
C VAL A 757 -28.20 5.67 29.00
N VAL A 758 -29.51 5.93 29.09
CA VAL A 758 -30.55 4.91 28.82
C VAL A 758 -30.58 4.53 27.34
N LYS A 759 -30.29 5.47 26.43
CA LYS A 759 -30.14 5.18 25.00
C LYS A 759 -28.96 4.23 24.76
N ILE A 760 -27.81 4.46 25.40
CA ILE A 760 -26.63 3.59 25.31
C ILE A 760 -26.93 2.18 25.86
N LEU A 761 -27.62 2.09 26.99
CA LEU A 761 -28.03 0.81 27.58
C LEU A 761 -28.98 0.02 26.68
N ARG A 762 -29.85 0.70 25.90
CA ARG A 762 -30.69 0.04 24.89
C ARG A 762 -29.87 -0.49 23.72
N VAL A 763 -28.86 0.26 23.25
CA VAL A 763 -27.95 -0.20 22.17
C VAL A 763 -27.18 -1.45 22.57
N LEU A 764 -26.75 -1.55 23.83
CA LEU A 764 -26.03 -2.74 24.34
C LEU A 764 -26.87 -4.05 24.29
N ARG A 765 -28.19 -3.98 24.08
CA ARG A 765 -29.02 -5.18 23.80
C ARG A 765 -28.64 -5.87 22.49
N VAL A 766 -27.94 -5.18 21.58
CA VAL A 766 -27.35 -5.77 20.35
C VAL A 766 -26.33 -6.87 20.63
N LEU A 767 -25.85 -7.00 21.87
CA LEU A 767 -24.93 -8.07 22.28
C LEU A 767 -25.62 -9.43 22.50
N ARG A 768 -26.97 -9.51 22.50
CA ARG A 768 -27.73 -10.77 22.70
C ARG A 768 -27.34 -11.91 21.74
N PRO A 769 -27.12 -11.71 20.42
CA PRO A 769 -26.70 -12.76 19.51
C PRO A 769 -25.32 -13.35 19.85
N LEU A 770 -24.42 -12.58 20.49
CA LEU A 770 -23.08 -13.05 20.87
C LEU A 770 -23.13 -14.21 21.88
N ARG A 771 -24.24 -14.36 22.60
CA ARG A 771 -24.47 -15.49 23.52
C ARG A 771 -24.50 -16.84 22.79
N ALA A 772 -24.83 -16.85 21.50
CA ALA A 772 -24.77 -18.04 20.66
C ALA A 772 -23.34 -18.61 20.55
N ILE A 773 -22.29 -17.77 20.67
CA ILE A 773 -20.88 -18.20 20.63
C ILE A 773 -20.58 -19.20 21.76
N ASN A 774 -21.10 -18.96 22.97
CA ASN A 774 -20.89 -19.86 24.11
C ASN A 774 -21.64 -21.20 23.95
N ARG A 775 -22.64 -21.25 23.05
CA ARG A 775 -23.50 -22.42 22.84
C ARG A 775 -23.09 -23.27 21.64
N ALA A 776 -22.62 -22.64 20.56
CA ALA A 776 -22.15 -23.31 19.36
C ALA A 776 -20.65 -23.62 19.46
N LYS A 777 -20.29 -24.90 19.64
CA LYS A 777 -18.90 -25.35 19.74
C LYS A 777 -18.05 -24.89 18.55
N GLY A 778 -18.58 -24.99 17.33
CA GLY A 778 -17.90 -24.53 16.11
C GLY A 778 -17.56 -23.03 16.15
N LEU A 779 -18.52 -22.18 16.49
CA LEU A 779 -18.32 -20.73 16.57
C LEU A 779 -17.33 -20.35 17.68
N LYS A 780 -17.39 -21.05 18.82
CA LYS A 780 -16.43 -20.89 19.91
C LYS A 780 -15.00 -21.19 19.46
N HIS A 781 -14.79 -22.29 18.74
CA HIS A 781 -13.48 -22.64 18.20
C HIS A 781 -12.98 -21.60 17.19
N VAL A 782 -13.84 -21.12 16.28
CA VAL A 782 -13.48 -20.07 15.32
C VAL A 782 -13.03 -18.79 16.05
N VAL A 783 -13.81 -18.30 17.02
CA VAL A 783 -13.45 -17.10 17.80
C VAL A 783 -12.15 -17.28 18.58
N GLN A 784 -11.93 -18.46 19.18
CA GLN A 784 -10.67 -18.76 19.85
C GLN A 784 -9.48 -18.74 18.87
N CYS A 785 -9.62 -19.33 17.68
CA CYS A 785 -8.61 -19.26 16.64
C CYS A 785 -8.27 -17.80 16.29
N VAL A 786 -9.29 -16.94 16.17
CA VAL A 786 -9.11 -15.50 15.91
C VAL A 786 -8.32 -14.82 17.04
N PHE A 787 -8.64 -15.08 18.31
CA PHE A 787 -7.88 -14.49 19.42
C PHE A 787 -6.42 -14.95 19.48
N VAL A 788 -6.15 -16.23 19.23
CA VAL A 788 -4.78 -16.74 19.15
C VAL A 788 -4.05 -16.07 17.97
N ALA A 789 -4.70 -15.94 16.81
CA ALA A 789 -4.14 -15.27 15.65
C ALA A 789 -3.84 -13.78 15.90
N ILE A 790 -4.74 -13.03 16.56
CA ILE A 790 -4.52 -11.62 16.90
C ILE A 790 -3.25 -11.45 17.76
N ARG A 791 -3.04 -12.33 18.75
CA ARG A 791 -1.83 -12.28 19.58
C ARG A 791 -0.56 -12.53 18.76
N THR A 792 -0.63 -13.37 17.73
CA THR A 792 0.52 -13.62 16.83
C THR A 792 0.79 -12.46 15.87
N ILE A 793 -0.23 -11.74 15.40
CA ILE A 793 -0.10 -10.63 14.43
C ILE A 793 0.12 -9.28 15.15
N GLY A 794 -0.06 -9.22 16.47
CA GLY A 794 0.01 -7.98 17.26
C GLY A 794 1.27 -7.13 17.02
N ASN A 795 2.44 -7.76 16.86
CA ASN A 795 3.67 -7.02 16.54
C ASN A 795 3.57 -6.29 15.19
N ILE A 796 3.03 -6.94 14.16
CA ILE A 796 2.86 -6.37 12.82
C ILE A 796 1.78 -5.27 12.84
N MET A 797 0.68 -5.48 13.58
CA MET A 797 -0.33 -4.44 13.77
C MET A 797 0.29 -3.18 14.37
N ILE A 798 1.11 -3.32 15.42
CA ILE A 798 1.79 -2.18 16.06
C ILE A 798 2.70 -1.47 15.05
N VAL A 799 3.48 -2.19 14.24
CA VAL A 799 4.33 -1.57 13.20
C VAL A 799 3.50 -0.83 12.17
N THR A 800 2.39 -1.42 11.72
CA THR A 800 1.49 -0.82 10.73
C THR A 800 0.83 0.44 11.29
N THR A 801 0.35 0.42 12.53
CA THR A 801 -0.20 1.58 13.21
C THR A 801 0.86 2.66 13.42
N LEU A 802 2.10 2.30 13.75
CA LEU A 802 3.21 3.26 13.86
C LEU A 802 3.50 3.91 12.51
N LEU A 803 3.52 3.15 11.42
CA LEU A 803 3.73 3.66 10.07
C LEU A 803 2.58 4.59 9.64
N GLN A 804 1.33 4.20 9.89
CA GLN A 804 0.15 5.03 9.67
C GLN A 804 0.22 6.34 10.45
N PHE A 805 0.61 6.28 11.72
CA PHE A 805 0.82 7.46 12.55
C PHE A 805 1.91 8.38 11.96
N MET A 806 3.03 7.82 11.51
CA MET A 806 4.09 8.60 10.86
C MET A 806 3.57 9.30 9.59
N PHE A 807 2.87 8.59 8.71
CA PHE A 807 2.27 9.19 7.50
C PHE A 807 1.20 10.23 7.83
N ALA A 808 0.40 10.01 8.89
CA ALA A 808 -0.56 10.99 9.37
C ALA A 808 0.13 12.29 9.81
N CYS A 809 1.24 12.20 10.56
CA CYS A 809 2.02 13.38 10.93
C CYS A 809 2.65 14.08 9.71
N ILE A 810 3.16 13.32 8.72
CA ILE A 810 3.62 13.91 7.45
C ILE A 810 2.46 14.65 6.76
N GLY A 811 1.28 14.03 6.70
CA GLY A 811 0.08 14.61 6.10
C GLY A 811 -0.32 15.93 6.78
N VAL A 812 -0.31 15.97 8.12
CA VAL A 812 -0.58 17.21 8.87
C VAL A 812 0.47 18.28 8.53
N GLN A 813 1.76 17.96 8.44
CA GLN A 813 2.80 18.94 8.08
C GLN A 813 2.64 19.50 6.66
N LEU A 814 2.23 18.67 5.70
CA LEU A 814 2.10 19.06 4.30
C LEU A 814 0.77 19.76 3.99
N PHE A 815 -0.32 19.32 4.61
CA PHE A 815 -1.70 19.67 4.21
C PHE A 815 -2.53 20.41 5.26
N LYS A 816 -2.03 20.65 6.49
CA LYS A 816 -2.80 21.40 7.51
C LYS A 816 -3.26 22.77 6.96
N GLY A 817 -4.57 23.02 7.01
CA GLY A 817 -5.17 24.27 6.57
C GLY A 817 -5.22 24.50 5.06
N LYS A 818 -4.95 23.48 4.23
CA LYS A 818 -4.95 23.61 2.76
C LYS A 818 -6.17 22.98 2.07
N PHE A 819 -7.01 22.26 2.80
CA PHE A 819 -8.18 21.56 2.25
C PHE A 819 -9.48 22.38 2.36
N TYR A 820 -9.37 23.69 2.58
CA TYR A 820 -10.51 24.60 2.45
C TYR A 820 -10.74 24.90 0.97
N SER A 821 -11.99 24.85 0.54
CA SER A 821 -12.43 25.24 -0.79
C SER A 821 -13.73 26.02 -0.66
N CYS A 822 -13.96 26.95 -1.58
CA CYS A 822 -15.24 27.64 -1.69
C CYS A 822 -16.17 26.91 -2.66
N THR A 823 -17.47 27.20 -2.57
CA THR A 823 -18.47 26.61 -3.47
C THR A 823 -18.24 27.07 -4.91
N ASP A 824 -17.89 28.33 -5.08
CA ASP A 824 -17.36 28.89 -6.32
C ASP A 824 -15.83 28.69 -6.37
N GLU A 825 -15.33 28.08 -7.45
CA GLU A 825 -13.90 27.82 -7.67
C GLU A 825 -13.12 29.11 -7.97
N ALA A 826 -13.78 30.20 -8.39
CA ALA A 826 -13.15 31.48 -8.65
C ALA A 826 -12.73 32.22 -7.36
N LYS A 827 -13.41 31.96 -6.24
CA LYS A 827 -13.16 32.58 -4.95
C LYS A 827 -12.12 31.76 -4.16
N HIS A 828 -11.10 32.42 -3.60
CA HIS A 828 -9.96 31.74 -2.96
C HIS A 828 -9.78 32.09 -1.48
N THR A 829 -10.37 33.19 -1.02
CA THR A 829 -10.28 33.60 0.39
C THR A 829 -11.61 33.43 1.12
N PRO A 830 -11.60 33.11 2.44
CA PRO A 830 -12.84 32.99 3.21
C PRO A 830 -13.69 34.28 3.27
N GLN A 831 -13.11 35.44 2.95
CA GLN A 831 -13.84 36.71 2.90
C GLN A 831 -14.65 36.80 1.61
N GLU A 832 -14.02 36.58 0.46
CA GLU A 832 -14.67 36.53 -0.85
C GLU A 832 -15.85 35.54 -0.88
N CYS A 833 -15.73 34.42 -0.16
CA CYS A 833 -16.74 33.36 -0.18
C CYS A 833 -17.98 33.61 0.69
N ASN A 834 -18.03 34.73 1.43
CA ASN A 834 -19.22 35.14 2.19
C ASN A 834 -19.95 36.33 1.56
N ASP A 835 -19.38 36.94 0.52
CA ASP A 835 -20.06 37.96 -0.25
C ASP A 835 -20.98 37.21 -1.22
N ASP A 836 -22.25 37.09 -0.82
CA ASP A 836 -23.35 36.59 -1.65
C ASP A 836 -23.43 37.44 -2.93
N ASP A 837 -23.72 36.81 -4.05
CA ASP A 837 -23.77 37.38 -5.41
C ASP A 837 -25.00 38.33 -5.59
N ASP A 838 -25.22 39.26 -4.67
CA ASP A 838 -26.38 40.17 -4.63
C ASP A 838 -26.13 41.51 -5.37
N ASP A 839 -24.96 41.74 -5.99
CA ASP A 839 -24.57 43.06 -6.53
C ASP A 839 -24.58 43.18 -8.08
N ASP A 840 -25.08 42.19 -8.85
CA ASP A 840 -25.03 42.23 -10.33
C ASP A 840 -26.39 42.46 -11.05
N ASP A 841 -27.50 42.73 -10.35
CA ASP A 841 -28.84 42.90 -10.98
C ASP A 841 -29.46 44.32 -10.88
N ASP A 842 -28.78 45.34 -10.33
CA ASP A 842 -29.40 46.66 -10.04
C ASP A 842 -28.85 47.89 -10.83
N ASP A 843 -28.07 47.71 -11.91
CA ASP A 843 -27.42 48.85 -12.62
C ASP A 843 -27.88 49.13 -14.07
N ASP A 844 -29.05 48.63 -14.54
CA ASP A 844 -29.50 48.79 -15.94
C ASP A 844 -30.86 49.52 -16.14
N ASP A 845 -31.41 50.24 -15.16
CA ASP A 845 -32.74 50.88 -15.27
C ASP A 845 -32.78 52.43 -15.13
N ASP A 846 -31.67 53.14 -15.38
CA ASP A 846 -31.65 54.60 -15.45
C ASP A 846 -30.89 55.07 -16.71
N ASP A 847 -31.57 55.14 -17.86
CA ASP A 847 -31.33 56.09 -18.97
C ASP A 847 -32.15 55.65 -20.20
N ASP A 848 -33.38 56.14 -20.36
CA ASP A 848 -34.04 56.37 -21.66
C ASP A 848 -35.48 56.90 -21.45
N ASP A 849 -35.62 58.18 -21.10
CA ASP A 849 -36.86 58.93 -21.27
C ASP A 849 -36.51 60.42 -21.49
N ASP A 850 -35.93 60.73 -22.66
CA ASP A 850 -35.99 62.07 -23.26
C ASP A 850 -35.93 61.96 -24.80
N ASP A 851 -36.80 62.73 -25.46
CA ASP A 851 -36.87 63.09 -26.88
C ASP A 851 -37.55 62.11 -27.89
N ASP A 852 -38.85 62.33 -28.17
CA ASP A 852 -39.34 63.16 -29.29
C ASP A 852 -40.76 62.77 -29.82
N ASP A 853 -41.59 63.82 -29.94
CA ASP A 853 -42.78 64.07 -30.82
C ASP A 853 -44.06 63.19 -30.77
#